data_AF-A0A6L2PTP8-F1
#
_entry.id   AF-A0A6L2PTP8-F1
#
_cell.length_a   1.000
_cell.length_b   1.000
_cell.length_c   1.000
_cell.angle_alpha   90.00
_cell.angle_beta   90.00
_cell.angle_gamma   90.00
#
_symmetry.space_group_name_H-M   'P 1'
#
loop_
_entity.id
_entity.type
_entity.pdbx_description
1 polymer ?
#
loop_
_entity_poly.entity_id
_entity_poly.type
_entity_poly.pdbx_seq_one_letter_code
_entity_poly.pdbx_strand_id
1 'polypeptide(L)'
;MKKHKTKSVDSDDSFTDDESSSLFGNGQQPVQATKDWDVFSNNPPIVLSGSMADQTCMQLSLKIIKILAYVLTFIIVLGGAVLSKGTMLFMTSQLRNNKTLLFCNATLSAKQKQFEVTLPELERVGWIWCLFFAYAIPEVMTFLRAARICFFKKVDKPTILQFAAVAIAETLRTIGTGLLVFMILPSLDVVRGAMLTNCLCFIPGVLALIPQQGEKKGAKSVGSYIRLAISGLALAAQVTGFVLWPVFYSEDLPRFWLLPIALLFISCGWWENYIGVAKIPVVENFLQGLKDTRYYTFIYVSIWKIACFFFTMLVVTYIQYDSDNAVGNLFDLFEATYSQRTINVTEVRKFACRILIQGIGYALPVTITVPVVISLLITFCGLRNSDPCYFSGTIPDYLFFESPRIYYLDEFLTTDHAWVWLLWLLSQTWITLHIWTPKVDRLRSTEVLFTMPMYESLFVDQSLALNRRHDRGKEVYTKNLEVVGHEAEYALEHNYEEEMMEPGADIVRDTDHIMRVYACATMWHEIPEEMMQMLKSIFRMDSDQAARRLAQKYLKIVDPDYYEFEAHIFFDDAFEVSEDNDNEVVVNRFVRDLMDIIDKAATEVHGTDCQIRPPKKFPTPYGGRLVWTLPGKTKMIVHLKNKDKIRHKKRWSQVMYMYYLLGHRLMELPIHVKRKEVIAKNTFILALDGDIDFKPEAVLLLLDLMKKDEKLGAACGRIHPVGQGPMVWYQKFEYAIGHWLQKATEHVIGCVLCSPGCFSLFRGEALMDDAVMNKYTTVSTEARHFVQCKLLIPMERGDNDIAYKYINHKHCLIKCLSVHMYAAGEDRWLCTLLLQRGYRVEYSAASDAYTHSPEGFDEFYNQRRRWVPSTMANIMDLLMDYKRTVKVNNNISFLYIMYQAVLMIGSILGPGSIFLMLVGAFVAAFKIDNWTSLQYNIVPILIYLFVCFLCKSKIQ
;
A
#
# COMPACT_ATOMS: atom_id res chain seq x y z
N MET A 1 47.14 -63.40 24.17
CA MET A 1 46.94 -63.58 25.62
C MET A 1 45.44 -63.67 25.88
N LYS A 2 44.98 -64.77 26.52
CA LYS A 2 43.80 -64.95 27.41
C LYS A 2 42.76 -63.80 27.45
N LYS A 3 41.43 -63.98 27.52
CA LYS A 3 40.50 -65.12 27.68
C LYS A 3 39.11 -64.45 27.92
N HIS A 4 38.01 -65.10 27.53
CA HIS A 4 36.71 -65.16 28.28
C HIS A 4 35.88 -63.85 28.46
N LYS A 5 34.55 -63.83 28.58
CA LYS A 5 33.44 -64.81 28.58
C LYS A 5 32.10 -64.03 28.71
N THR A 6 31.01 -64.59 28.16
CA THR A 6 29.60 -64.62 28.67
C THR A 6 28.88 -63.30 29.04
N LYS A 7 27.75 -62.95 28.41
CA LYS A 7 26.35 -63.47 28.47
C LYS A 7 25.51 -62.88 29.63
N SER A 8 24.28 -62.47 29.25
CA SER A 8 22.99 -62.45 29.97
C SER A 8 22.83 -61.45 31.14
N VAL A 9 21.68 -60.87 31.50
CA VAL A 9 20.25 -60.86 31.07
C VAL A 9 19.54 -59.81 31.97
N ASP A 10 18.50 -59.16 31.42
CA ASP A 10 17.30 -58.53 32.03
C ASP A 10 17.31 -57.41 33.10
N SER A 11 16.22 -56.63 32.95
CA SER A 11 15.36 -55.93 33.92
C SER A 11 15.62 -54.46 34.22
N ASP A 12 14.78 -53.65 33.56
CA ASP A 12 13.81 -52.69 34.12
C ASP A 12 14.22 -51.70 35.23
N ASP A 13 13.71 -50.49 34.96
CA ASP A 13 13.10 -49.52 35.85
C ASP A 13 13.84 -48.22 36.23
N SER A 14 13.08 -47.16 35.94
CA SER A 14 12.89 -45.94 36.71
C SER A 14 13.84 -44.75 36.47
N PHE A 15 13.29 -43.84 35.67
CA PHE A 15 13.48 -42.39 35.75
C PHE A 15 13.27 -41.84 37.17
N THR A 16 14.09 -40.85 37.55
CA THR A 16 13.74 -39.57 38.21
C THR A 16 15.05 -38.79 38.40
N ASP A 17 15.14 -37.60 37.79
CA ASP A 17 15.20 -36.28 38.45
C ASP A 17 16.50 -36.09 39.27
N ASP A 18 17.28 -35.01 39.22
CA ASP A 18 17.03 -33.65 38.77
C ASP A 18 18.38 -32.88 38.79
N GLU A 19 18.35 -31.68 38.22
CA GLU A 19 19.15 -30.49 38.60
C GLU A 19 20.68 -30.39 38.35
N SER A 20 20.98 -29.54 37.35
CA SER A 20 21.65 -28.24 37.53
C SER A 20 23.19 -28.09 37.31
N SER A 21 23.47 -27.24 36.32
CA SER A 21 24.39 -26.10 36.36
C SER A 21 25.91 -26.28 36.10
N SER A 22 26.35 -25.63 35.01
CA SER A 22 27.50 -24.67 34.96
C SER A 22 28.93 -25.25 35.14
N LEU A 23 30.05 -24.75 34.62
CA LEU A 23 30.54 -23.51 34.02
C LEU A 23 31.81 -23.86 33.20
N PHE A 24 32.07 -23.09 32.14
CA PHE A 24 33.35 -22.66 31.54
C PHE A 24 34.68 -23.41 31.81
N GLY A 25 35.46 -23.62 30.74
CA GLY A 25 36.93 -23.66 30.87
C GLY A 25 37.75 -24.22 29.69
N ASN A 26 37.98 -23.39 28.66
CA ASN A 26 39.13 -23.28 27.75
C ASN A 26 40.16 -24.44 27.55
N GLY A 27 40.47 -24.71 26.27
CA GLY A 27 41.76 -25.27 25.82
C GLY A 27 41.86 -25.31 24.28
N GLN A 28 42.95 -24.80 23.73
CA GLN A 28 43.16 -24.41 22.32
C GLN A 28 43.39 -25.58 21.33
N GLN A 29 43.06 -25.33 20.05
CA GLN A 29 43.51 -26.01 18.80
C GLN A 29 45.07 -26.00 18.65
N PRO A 30 45.74 -26.55 17.59
CA PRO A 30 45.30 -27.15 16.31
C PRO A 30 46.10 -28.40 15.82
N VAL A 31 45.57 -29.21 14.89
CA VAL A 31 46.37 -29.86 13.81
C VAL A 31 45.52 -30.01 12.55
N GLN A 32 46.15 -29.75 11.42
CA GLN A 32 45.62 -29.47 10.10
C GLN A 32 46.16 -30.49 9.07
N ALA A 33 45.33 -30.78 8.05
CA ALA A 33 45.65 -31.38 6.72
C ALA A 33 46.11 -32.86 6.70
N THR A 34 45.70 -33.74 5.76
CA THR A 34 45.58 -33.59 4.30
C THR A 34 44.61 -34.63 3.66
N LYS A 35 43.87 -34.16 2.63
CA LYS A 35 43.41 -34.77 1.35
C LYS A 35 44.15 -36.03 0.84
N ASP A 36 43.73 -36.82 -0.15
CA ASP A 36 42.56 -37.08 -1.03
C ASP A 36 43.02 -38.29 -1.91
N TRP A 37 42.11 -39.12 -2.47
CA TRP A 37 42.25 -39.86 -3.76
C TRP A 37 41.12 -40.91 -3.85
N ASP A 38 39.91 -40.58 -4.30
CA ASP A 38 39.40 -40.54 -5.70
C ASP A 38 38.39 -41.69 -5.92
N VAL A 39 37.24 -41.37 -6.52
CA VAL A 39 36.51 -42.12 -7.57
C VAL A 39 35.11 -41.51 -7.74
N PHE A 40 35.00 -40.62 -8.73
CA PHE A 40 33.87 -40.44 -9.65
C PHE A 40 32.44 -40.58 -9.09
N SER A 41 31.86 -39.45 -8.67
CA SER A 41 30.44 -39.18 -8.89
C SER A 41 30.30 -37.76 -9.44
N ASN A 42 29.80 -37.65 -10.67
CA ASN A 42 29.37 -36.37 -11.23
C ASN A 42 28.15 -35.89 -10.44
N ASN A 43 28.39 -35.17 -9.35
CA ASN A 43 27.34 -34.34 -8.78
C ASN A 43 26.99 -33.28 -9.85
N PRO A 44 25.71 -33.09 -10.22
CA PRO A 44 25.34 -31.94 -11.03
C PRO A 44 25.85 -30.69 -10.31
N PRO A 45 26.29 -29.65 -11.05
CA PRO A 45 26.69 -28.41 -10.41
C PRO A 45 25.57 -28.00 -9.47
N ILE A 46 25.92 -27.81 -8.19
CA ILE A 46 25.03 -27.13 -7.26
C ILE A 46 24.76 -25.79 -7.94
N VAL A 47 23.56 -25.64 -8.50
CA VAL A 47 23.06 -24.32 -8.85
C VAL A 47 22.84 -23.65 -7.51
N LEU A 48 23.91 -23.05 -7.00
CA LEU A 48 23.88 -22.15 -5.88
C LEU A 48 22.97 -21.01 -6.34
N SER A 49 21.68 -21.13 -6.01
CA SER A 49 20.84 -19.96 -5.85
C SER A 49 21.59 -19.08 -4.86
N GLY A 50 22.17 -17.99 -5.34
CA GLY A 50 22.98 -17.04 -4.57
C GLY A 50 22.23 -16.36 -3.42
N SER A 51 21.07 -16.88 -3.01
CA SER A 51 20.25 -16.39 -1.91
C SER A 51 20.66 -16.91 -0.53
N MET A 52 21.43 -18.01 -0.40
CA MET A 52 21.74 -18.58 0.93
C MET A 52 23.04 -18.07 1.56
N ALA A 53 24.00 -17.58 0.77
CA ALA A 53 25.30 -17.16 1.30
C ALA A 53 25.31 -15.77 1.97
N ASP A 54 24.23 -14.98 1.86
CA ASP A 54 24.28 -13.57 2.26
C ASP A 54 23.05 -13.09 3.03
N GLN A 55 22.32 -13.99 3.71
CA GLN A 55 21.09 -13.62 4.42
C GLN A 55 21.37 -12.69 5.62
N THR A 56 22.50 -12.88 6.32
CA THR A 56 22.95 -12.00 7.42
C THR A 56 23.46 -10.66 6.91
N CYS A 57 24.23 -10.62 5.82
CA CYS A 57 24.66 -9.39 5.17
C CYS A 57 23.47 -8.63 4.56
N MET A 58 22.49 -9.33 3.98
CA MET A 58 21.25 -8.76 3.48
C MET A 58 20.39 -8.18 4.62
N GLN A 59 20.27 -8.88 5.76
CA GLN A 59 19.56 -8.35 6.92
C GLN A 59 20.30 -7.15 7.56
N LEU A 60 21.64 -7.21 7.65
CA LEU A 60 22.46 -6.11 8.14
C LEU A 60 22.37 -4.90 7.21
N SER A 61 22.50 -5.11 5.90
CA SER A 61 22.34 -4.06 4.89
C SER A 61 20.92 -3.49 4.91
N LEU A 62 19.88 -4.30 5.09
CA LEU A 62 18.50 -3.79 5.28
C LEU A 62 18.36 -2.94 6.55
N LYS A 63 19.00 -3.30 7.67
CA LYS A 63 19.03 -2.48 8.89
C LYS A 63 19.78 -1.17 8.66
N ILE A 64 20.93 -1.21 8.00
CA ILE A 64 21.72 -0.04 7.61
C ILE A 64 20.92 0.86 6.67
N ILE A 65 20.30 0.30 5.63
CA ILE A 65 19.44 1.02 4.67
C ILE A 65 18.26 1.66 5.41
N LYS A 66 17.64 0.97 6.38
CA LYS A 66 16.59 1.57 7.21
C LYS A 66 17.13 2.78 7.99
N ILE A 67 18.23 2.63 8.72
CA ILE A 67 18.84 3.73 9.48
C ILE A 67 19.22 4.91 8.57
N LEU A 68 19.85 4.62 7.43
CA LEU A 68 20.18 5.63 6.42
C LEU A 68 18.91 6.30 5.88
N ALA A 69 17.82 5.55 5.65
CA ALA A 69 16.55 6.12 5.25
C ALA A 69 15.93 7.01 6.33
N TYR A 70 16.04 6.65 7.62
CA TYR A 70 15.60 7.52 8.73
C TYR A 70 16.36 8.85 8.73
N VAL A 71 17.70 8.79 8.68
CA VAL A 71 18.57 9.97 8.69
C VAL A 71 18.35 10.83 7.45
N LEU A 72 18.31 10.22 6.26
CA LEU A 72 18.08 10.91 5.00
C LEU A 72 16.71 11.60 5.00
N THR A 73 15.67 10.90 5.44
CA THR A 73 14.31 11.47 5.52
C THR A 73 14.28 12.63 6.52
N PHE A 74 14.91 12.49 7.68
CA PHE A 74 15.03 13.56 8.67
C PHE A 74 15.69 14.81 8.06
N ILE A 75 16.85 14.65 7.42
CA ILE A 75 17.60 15.75 6.80
C ILE A 75 16.79 16.43 5.70
N ILE A 76 16.15 15.65 4.82
CA ILE A 76 15.37 16.21 3.71
C ILE A 76 14.13 16.95 4.23
N VAL A 77 13.40 16.37 5.18
CA VAL A 77 12.18 17.00 5.73
C VAL A 77 12.54 18.27 6.49
N LEU A 78 13.55 18.22 7.37
CA LEU A 78 14.01 19.39 8.12
C LEU A 78 14.58 20.46 7.20
N GLY A 79 15.55 20.10 6.36
CA GLY A 79 16.21 21.02 5.44
C GLY A 79 15.22 21.67 4.46
N GLY A 80 14.29 20.87 3.91
CA GLY A 80 13.23 21.39 3.04
C GLY A 80 12.26 22.33 3.76
N ALA A 81 11.88 22.03 5.00
CA ALA A 81 10.99 22.88 5.79
C ALA A 81 11.67 24.19 6.21
N VAL A 82 12.93 24.13 6.66
CA VAL A 82 13.75 25.29 7.02
C VAL A 82 13.98 26.19 5.81
N LEU A 83 14.36 25.61 4.67
CA LEU A 83 14.56 26.36 3.42
C LEU A 83 13.26 27.01 2.97
N SER A 84 12.15 26.26 2.93
CA SER A 84 10.85 26.79 2.51
C SER A 84 10.40 27.96 3.39
N LYS A 85 10.53 27.85 4.72
CA LYS A 85 10.15 28.92 5.65
C LYS A 85 11.09 30.12 5.54
N GLY A 86 12.40 29.88 5.47
CA GLY A 86 13.41 30.92 5.28
C GLY A 86 13.20 31.71 3.99
N THR A 87 12.92 31.02 2.87
CA THR A 87 12.62 31.66 1.59
C THR A 87 11.30 32.43 1.64
N MET A 88 10.25 31.91 2.28
CA MET A 88 8.99 32.65 2.44
C MET A 88 9.19 33.96 3.22
N LEU A 89 9.86 33.90 4.37
CA LEU A 89 10.15 35.07 5.20
C LEU A 89 11.09 36.07 4.49
N PHE A 90 12.03 35.55 3.69
CA PHE A 90 12.88 36.37 2.84
C PHE A 90 12.06 37.15 1.81
N MET A 91 11.18 36.46 1.06
CA MET A 91 10.31 37.08 0.06
C MET A 91 9.40 38.15 0.68
N THR A 92 8.79 37.88 1.84
CA THR A 92 7.92 38.86 2.51
C THR A 92 8.69 40.08 3.01
N SER A 93 9.95 39.91 3.43
CA SER A 93 10.80 41.02 3.89
C SER A 93 11.18 42.01 2.78
N GLN A 94 11.02 41.65 1.51
CA GLN A 94 11.29 42.54 0.36
C GLN A 94 10.07 43.37 -0.07
N LEU A 95 8.90 43.17 0.57
CA LEU A 95 7.66 43.86 0.22
C LEU A 95 7.51 45.25 0.88
N ARG A 96 8.36 45.60 1.85
CA ARG A 96 8.30 46.87 2.60
C ARG A 96 8.56 48.08 1.70
N ASN A 97 7.76 49.13 1.85
CA ASN A 97 7.93 50.38 1.12
C ASN A 97 9.17 51.15 1.57
N ASN A 98 9.91 51.68 0.60
CA ASN A 98 11.11 52.49 0.81
C ASN A 98 12.12 51.81 1.76
N LYS A 99 12.27 50.49 1.64
CA LYS A 99 13.21 49.73 2.45
C LYS A 99 14.64 50.20 2.18
N THR A 100 15.30 50.66 3.24
CA THR A 100 16.69 51.14 3.26
C THR A 100 17.60 50.07 3.83
N LEU A 101 18.63 49.68 3.08
CA LEU A 101 19.68 48.77 3.56
C LEU A 101 21.02 49.47 3.64
N LEU A 102 21.81 49.13 4.66
CA LEU A 102 23.19 49.58 4.79
C LEU A 102 24.04 48.93 3.69
N PHE A 103 24.61 49.76 2.83
CA PHE A 103 25.41 49.35 1.69
C PHE A 103 26.88 49.13 2.09
N CYS A 104 27.42 47.97 1.72
CA CYS A 104 28.85 47.69 1.85
C CYS A 104 29.61 48.26 0.65
N ASN A 105 30.59 49.15 0.91
CA ASN A 105 31.54 49.58 -0.11
C ASN A 105 32.92 48.98 0.17
N ALA A 106 33.21 47.82 -0.43
CA ALA A 106 34.50 47.12 -0.26
C ALA A 106 35.73 47.88 -0.82
N THR A 107 35.53 48.96 -1.58
CA THR A 107 36.61 49.67 -2.29
C THR A 107 37.15 50.92 -1.58
N LEU A 108 36.48 51.40 -0.53
CA LEU A 108 36.89 52.57 0.26
C LEU A 108 37.12 52.18 1.72
N SER A 109 38.39 52.12 2.13
CA SER A 109 38.83 51.88 3.52
C SER A 109 38.59 53.08 4.46
N ALA A 110 37.53 53.85 4.24
CA ALA A 110 37.21 55.06 5.01
C ALA A 110 35.91 54.86 5.81
N LYS A 111 36.07 54.57 7.11
CA LYS A 111 35.03 54.41 8.16
C LYS A 111 34.13 55.65 8.43
N GLN A 112 33.89 56.55 7.47
CA GLN A 112 33.25 57.85 7.77
C GLN A 112 31.94 58.17 7.04
N LYS A 113 31.44 57.35 6.10
CA LYS A 113 30.10 57.55 5.52
C LYS A 113 29.39 56.21 5.31
N GLN A 114 28.29 56.00 6.01
CA GLN A 114 27.36 54.90 5.78
C GLN A 114 26.42 55.30 4.63
N PHE A 115 26.29 54.43 3.62
CA PHE A 115 25.39 54.65 2.49
C PHE A 115 24.15 53.77 2.67
N GLU A 116 22.96 54.34 2.47
CA GLU A 116 21.71 53.60 2.48
C GLU A 116 21.21 53.42 1.03
N VAL A 117 20.86 52.18 0.67
CA VAL A 117 20.26 51.85 -0.62
C VAL A 117 18.76 51.63 -0.42
N THR A 118 17.95 52.34 -1.20
CA THR A 118 16.51 52.11 -1.29
C THR A 118 16.22 51.12 -2.42
N LEU A 119 15.40 50.11 -2.12
CA LEU A 119 15.02 49.09 -3.10
C LEU A 119 14.10 49.66 -4.21
N PRO A 120 14.39 49.41 -5.50
CA PRO A 120 13.54 49.85 -6.61
C PRO A 120 12.16 49.17 -6.62
N GLU A 121 11.15 49.86 -7.15
CA GLU A 121 9.78 49.34 -7.22
C GLU A 121 9.64 48.09 -8.10
N LEU A 122 10.50 47.95 -9.13
CA LEU A 122 10.55 46.79 -10.02
C LEU A 122 10.81 45.48 -9.26
N GLU A 123 11.80 45.47 -8.36
CA GLU A 123 12.17 44.26 -7.61
C GLU A 123 11.06 43.84 -6.66
N ARG A 124 10.40 44.82 -6.04
CA ARG A 124 9.25 44.60 -5.15
C ARG A 124 8.08 43.94 -5.89
N VAL A 125 7.75 44.40 -7.11
CA VAL A 125 6.72 43.78 -7.96
C VAL A 125 7.07 42.32 -8.28
N GLY A 126 8.35 42.03 -8.52
CA GLY A 126 8.83 40.65 -8.70
C GLY A 126 8.58 39.73 -7.51
N TRP A 127 8.84 40.21 -6.29
CA TRP A 127 8.60 39.42 -5.08
C TRP A 127 7.11 39.18 -4.81
N ILE A 128 6.24 40.13 -5.16
CA ILE A 128 4.77 39.97 -5.08
C ILE A 128 4.30 38.81 -5.98
N TRP A 129 4.74 38.79 -7.24
CA TRP A 129 4.40 37.71 -8.18
C TRP A 129 5.04 36.37 -7.81
N CYS A 130 6.25 36.37 -7.23
CA CYS A 130 6.89 35.15 -6.74
C CYS A 130 6.07 34.50 -5.61
N LEU A 131 5.54 35.30 -4.69
CA LEU A 131 4.64 34.82 -3.63
C LEU A 131 3.31 34.29 -4.19
N PHE A 132 2.77 34.95 -5.22
CA PHE A 132 1.60 34.45 -5.95
C PHE A 132 1.85 33.09 -6.60
N PHE A 133 2.96 32.90 -7.34
CA PHE A 133 3.27 31.61 -7.95
C PHE A 133 3.60 30.53 -6.94
N ALA A 134 4.30 30.88 -5.85
CA ALA A 134 4.55 29.97 -4.74
C ALA A 134 3.23 29.45 -4.13
N TYR A 135 2.19 30.30 -4.06
CA TYR A 135 0.84 29.90 -3.67
C TYR A 135 0.12 29.05 -4.74
N ALA A 136 0.13 29.51 -6.00
CA ALA A 136 -0.70 28.94 -7.06
C ALA A 136 -0.23 27.55 -7.54
N ILE A 137 1.08 27.27 -7.57
CA ILE A 137 1.60 26.01 -8.14
C ILE A 137 1.03 24.76 -7.44
N PRO A 138 1.03 24.65 -6.10
CA PRO A 138 0.45 23.48 -5.43
C PRO A 138 -1.07 23.37 -5.59
N GLU A 139 -1.79 24.48 -5.78
CA GLU A 139 -3.23 24.49 -6.06
C GLU A 139 -3.52 24.01 -7.49
N VAL A 140 -2.71 24.38 -8.48
CA VAL A 140 -2.76 23.81 -9.83
C VAL A 140 -2.50 22.30 -9.81
N MET A 141 -1.51 21.85 -9.04
CA MET A 141 -1.25 20.42 -8.87
C MET A 141 -2.41 19.69 -8.17
N THR A 142 -3.08 20.36 -7.23
CA THR A 142 -4.30 19.84 -6.59
C THR A 142 -5.43 19.70 -7.60
N PHE A 143 -5.65 20.70 -8.45
CA PHE A 143 -6.59 20.64 -9.57
C PHE A 143 -6.29 19.46 -10.50
N LEU A 144 -5.05 19.31 -10.98
CA LEU A 144 -4.67 18.23 -11.90
C LEU A 144 -4.90 16.84 -11.28
N ARG A 145 -4.54 16.66 -10.00
CA ARG A 145 -4.77 15.41 -9.27
C ARG A 145 -6.27 15.12 -9.09
N ALA A 146 -7.04 16.13 -8.70
CA ALA A 146 -8.47 16.03 -8.48
C ALA A 146 -9.22 15.73 -9.79
N ALA A 147 -8.87 16.43 -10.88
CA ALA A 147 -9.36 16.20 -12.22
C ALA A 147 -9.08 14.77 -12.66
N ARG A 148 -7.83 14.30 -12.58
CA ARG A 148 -7.46 12.91 -12.92
C ARG A 148 -8.34 11.89 -12.19
N ILE A 149 -8.53 12.07 -10.89
CA ILE A 149 -9.34 11.12 -10.08
C ILE A 149 -10.82 11.19 -10.50
N CYS A 150 -11.39 12.37 -10.70
CA CYS A 150 -12.80 12.50 -11.10
C CYS A 150 -13.06 12.03 -12.54
N PHE A 151 -12.07 12.08 -13.43
CA PHE A 151 -12.17 11.54 -14.79
C PHE A 151 -12.08 10.01 -14.82
N PHE A 152 -11.12 9.43 -14.09
CA PHE A 152 -10.83 7.99 -14.18
C PHE A 152 -11.49 7.13 -13.09
N LYS A 153 -12.01 7.73 -12.01
CA LYS A 153 -12.77 7.06 -10.96
C LYS A 153 -14.13 7.70 -10.79
N LYS A 154 -15.10 6.93 -10.28
CA LYS A 154 -16.40 7.47 -9.92
C LYS A 154 -16.32 8.13 -8.55
N VAL A 155 -16.59 9.42 -8.51
CA VAL A 155 -16.60 10.25 -7.29
C VAL A 155 -18.01 10.82 -7.11
N ASP A 156 -18.51 10.79 -5.88
CA ASP A 156 -19.84 11.32 -5.56
C ASP A 156 -19.84 12.85 -5.58
N LYS A 157 -20.99 13.45 -5.91
CA LYS A 157 -21.15 14.90 -5.91
C LYS A 157 -21.46 15.40 -4.50
N PRO A 158 -20.85 16.52 -4.05
CA PRO A 158 -21.14 17.09 -2.74
C PRO A 158 -22.55 17.67 -2.70
N THR A 159 -23.17 17.59 -1.53
CA THR A 159 -24.35 18.41 -1.23
C THR A 159 -23.96 19.89 -1.17
N ILE A 160 -24.93 20.79 -1.38
CA ILE A 160 -24.68 22.24 -1.34
C ILE A 160 -24.06 22.66 -0.01
N LEU A 161 -24.52 22.08 1.11
CA LEU A 161 -23.98 22.37 2.44
C LEU A 161 -22.53 21.89 2.60
N GLN A 162 -22.21 20.68 2.13
CA GLN A 162 -20.85 20.14 2.16
C GLN A 162 -19.89 20.99 1.33
N PHE A 163 -20.30 21.36 0.12
CA PHE A 163 -19.52 22.23 -0.76
C PHE A 163 -19.32 23.61 -0.13
N ALA A 164 -20.39 24.23 0.38
CA ALA A 164 -20.33 25.55 1.00
C ALA A 164 -19.43 25.57 2.25
N ALA A 165 -19.51 24.56 3.12
CA ALA A 165 -18.68 24.47 4.32
C ALA A 165 -17.18 24.45 3.97
N VAL A 166 -16.78 23.65 2.98
CA VAL A 166 -15.38 23.60 2.51
C VAL A 166 -15.00 24.90 1.81
N ALA A 167 -15.84 25.40 0.91
CA ALA A 167 -15.56 26.62 0.14
C ALA A 167 -15.40 27.85 1.05
N ILE A 168 -16.26 28.02 2.07
CA ILE A 168 -16.18 29.13 3.02
C ILE A 168 -14.90 29.03 3.87
N ALA A 169 -14.62 27.85 4.45
CA ALA A 169 -13.43 27.65 5.28
C ALA A 169 -12.13 27.90 4.48
N GLU A 170 -12.07 27.42 3.24
CA GLU A 170 -10.93 27.61 2.35
C GLU A 170 -10.80 29.07 1.89
N THR A 171 -11.91 29.76 1.63
CA THR A 171 -11.91 31.19 1.28
C THR A 171 -11.39 32.04 2.43
N LEU A 172 -11.89 31.82 3.65
CA LEU A 172 -11.42 32.52 4.84
C LEU A 172 -9.91 32.29 5.02
N ARG A 173 -9.45 31.04 4.92
CA ARG A 173 -8.03 30.71 5.00
C ARG A 173 -7.20 31.44 3.96
N THR A 174 -7.61 31.43 2.68
CA THR A 174 -6.88 32.11 1.60
C THR A 174 -6.77 33.61 1.84
N ILE A 175 -7.84 34.26 2.29
CA ILE A 175 -7.84 35.69 2.64
C ILE A 175 -6.90 35.94 3.83
N GLY A 176 -6.99 35.13 4.89
CA GLY A 176 -6.11 35.25 6.06
C GLY A 176 -4.63 35.10 5.70
N THR A 177 -4.29 34.11 4.86
CA THR A 177 -2.93 33.92 4.33
C THR A 177 -2.47 35.14 3.54
N GLY A 178 -3.32 35.69 2.67
CA GLY A 178 -2.99 36.90 1.89
C GLY A 178 -2.76 38.13 2.78
N LEU A 179 -3.60 38.36 3.79
CA LEU A 179 -3.44 39.46 4.74
C LEU A 179 -2.14 39.31 5.55
N LEU A 180 -1.82 38.11 6.02
CA LEU A 180 -0.59 37.87 6.78
C LEU A 180 0.66 38.10 5.93
N VAL A 181 0.67 37.60 4.68
CA VAL A 181 1.84 37.61 3.79
C VAL A 181 2.10 38.98 3.16
N PHE A 182 1.05 39.68 2.72
CA PHE A 182 1.21 40.94 2.01
C PHE A 182 1.09 42.18 2.92
N MET A 183 0.33 42.13 4.03
CA MET A 183 0.20 43.29 4.92
C MET A 183 1.06 43.19 6.19
N ILE A 184 1.02 42.06 6.90
CA ILE A 184 1.57 41.98 8.26
C ILE A 184 3.06 41.63 8.25
N LEU A 185 3.46 40.52 7.61
CA LEU A 185 4.86 40.08 7.58
C LEU A 185 5.84 41.12 7.00
N PRO A 186 5.50 41.91 5.97
CA PRO A 186 6.39 42.95 5.45
C PRO A 186 6.63 44.11 6.42
N SER A 187 5.76 44.28 7.41
CA SER A 187 5.88 45.30 8.45
C SER A 187 6.62 44.80 9.70
N LEU A 188 6.98 43.52 9.75
CA LEU A 188 7.66 42.88 10.87
C LEU A 188 9.10 42.50 10.50
N ASP A 189 9.99 42.53 11.49
CA ASP A 189 11.33 41.95 11.35
C ASP A 189 11.22 40.43 11.10
N VAL A 190 12.19 39.85 10.40
CA VAL A 190 12.10 38.47 9.91
C VAL A 190 12.10 37.45 11.06
N VAL A 191 12.84 37.72 12.14
CA VAL A 191 12.85 36.91 13.38
C VAL A 191 11.48 36.92 14.05
N ARG A 192 10.84 38.08 14.09
CA ARG A 192 9.53 38.34 14.68
C ARG A 192 8.42 37.67 13.86
N GLY A 193 8.48 37.79 12.54
CA GLY A 193 7.61 37.07 11.61
C GLY A 193 7.72 35.55 11.75
N ALA A 194 8.92 35.01 11.97
CA ALA A 194 9.12 33.58 12.21
C ALA A 194 8.42 33.09 13.50
N MET A 195 8.54 33.84 14.59
CA MET A 195 7.87 33.55 15.87
C MET A 195 6.35 33.51 15.73
N LEU A 196 5.79 34.47 14.99
CA LEU A 196 4.35 34.61 14.80
C LEU A 196 3.72 33.39 14.12
N THR A 197 4.46 32.68 13.28
CA THR A 197 3.95 31.46 12.60
C THR A 197 3.58 30.34 13.57
N ASN A 198 4.01 30.37 14.84
CA ASN A 198 3.59 29.42 15.87
C ASN A 198 2.17 29.68 16.43
N CYS A 199 1.58 30.84 16.09
CA CYS A 199 0.26 31.26 16.57
C CYS A 199 -0.91 30.96 15.59
N LEU A 200 -0.71 30.04 14.64
CA LEU A 200 -1.70 29.74 13.59
C LEU A 200 -2.75 28.69 14.01
N CYS A 201 -2.67 28.16 15.24
CA CYS A 201 -3.41 26.95 15.66
C CYS A 201 -4.66 27.22 16.50
N PHE A 202 -5.23 28.44 16.45
CA PHE A 202 -6.32 28.85 17.34
C PHE A 202 -7.59 27.97 17.25
N ILE A 203 -8.24 27.85 16.09
CA ILE A 203 -9.44 27.00 15.92
C ILE A 203 -9.16 25.53 16.27
N PRO A 204 -8.05 24.90 15.81
CA PRO A 204 -7.64 23.59 16.31
C PRO A 204 -7.55 23.50 17.83
N GLY A 205 -6.98 24.51 18.51
CA GLY A 205 -6.89 24.59 19.96
C GLY A 205 -8.26 24.67 20.66
N VAL A 206 -9.21 25.43 20.09
CA VAL A 206 -10.60 25.49 20.60
C VAL A 206 -11.29 24.14 20.46
N LEU A 207 -11.17 23.49 19.29
CA LEU A 207 -11.79 22.20 19.02
C LEU A 207 -11.14 21.07 19.85
N ALA A 208 -9.86 21.20 20.23
CA ALA A 208 -9.17 20.26 21.10
C ALA A 208 -9.71 20.24 22.55
N LEU A 209 -10.51 21.23 22.96
CA LEU A 209 -11.21 21.24 24.25
C LEU A 209 -12.48 20.37 24.25
N ILE A 210 -12.98 19.95 23.08
CA ILE A 210 -14.16 19.10 22.99
C ILE A 210 -13.80 17.70 23.54
N PRO A 211 -14.57 17.15 24.50
CA PRO A 211 -14.30 15.84 25.08
C PRO A 211 -14.27 14.73 24.02
N GLN A 212 -13.18 13.94 23.99
CA GLN A 212 -13.03 12.83 23.06
C GLN A 212 -13.79 11.59 23.57
N GLN A 213 -14.74 11.05 22.79
CA GLN A 213 -15.53 9.91 23.23
C GLN A 213 -14.81 8.57 22.94
N GLY A 214 -14.22 7.98 23.98
CA GLY A 214 -13.46 6.72 23.93
C GLY A 214 -13.00 6.27 25.32
N GLU A 215 -12.94 7.20 26.26
CA GLU A 215 -12.89 6.89 27.70
C GLU A 215 -14.28 6.38 28.12
N LYS A 216 -14.34 5.11 28.53
CA LYS A 216 -15.57 4.48 29.02
C LYS A 216 -16.24 5.38 30.06
N LYS A 217 -17.56 5.55 29.95
CA LYS A 217 -18.42 6.37 30.83
C LYS A 217 -18.36 6.03 32.34
N GLY A 218 -17.53 5.06 32.77
CA GLY A 218 -17.41 4.60 34.16
C GLY A 218 -16.10 4.92 34.88
N ALA A 219 -15.06 5.46 34.21
CA ALA A 219 -13.80 5.81 34.88
C ALA A 219 -13.27 7.15 34.34
N LYS A 220 -13.72 8.26 34.93
CA LYS A 220 -13.09 9.57 34.74
C LYS A 220 -11.73 9.53 35.42
N SER A 221 -10.71 9.09 34.69
CA SER A 221 -9.33 9.08 35.16
C SER A 221 -8.83 10.51 35.37
N VAL A 222 -7.99 10.74 36.39
CA VAL A 222 -7.30 12.02 36.64
C VAL A 222 -6.59 12.54 35.38
N GLY A 223 -6.15 11.63 34.50
CA GLY A 223 -5.51 11.96 33.22
C GLY A 223 -6.37 12.80 32.27
N SER A 224 -7.70 12.63 32.26
CA SER A 224 -8.60 13.36 31.36
C SER A 224 -8.71 14.84 31.75
N TYR A 225 -8.75 15.12 33.05
CA TYR A 225 -8.77 16.49 33.59
C TYR A 225 -7.44 17.20 33.38
N ILE A 226 -6.31 16.50 33.57
CA ILE A 226 -4.98 17.03 33.29
C ILE A 226 -4.86 17.39 31.80
N ARG A 227 -5.32 16.51 30.91
CA ARG A 227 -5.30 16.76 29.47
C ARG A 227 -6.12 17.99 29.08
N LEU A 228 -7.32 18.14 29.65
CA LEU A 228 -8.18 19.31 29.41
C LEU A 228 -7.52 20.60 29.92
N ALA A 229 -6.91 20.57 31.11
CA ALA A 229 -6.20 21.72 31.68
C ALA A 229 -5.01 22.15 30.81
N ILE A 230 -4.20 21.21 30.33
CA ILE A 230 -3.06 21.50 29.44
C ILE A 230 -3.55 22.04 28.09
N SER A 231 -4.63 21.48 27.52
CA SER A 231 -5.24 22.04 26.30
C SER A 231 -5.77 23.47 26.50
N GLY A 232 -6.33 23.78 27.67
CA GLY A 232 -6.75 25.13 28.04
C GLY A 232 -5.57 26.11 28.12
N LEU A 233 -4.46 25.69 28.74
CA LEU A 233 -3.22 26.47 28.78
C LEU A 233 -2.62 26.68 27.38
N ALA A 234 -2.63 25.65 26.54
CA ALA A 234 -2.17 25.76 25.15
C ALA A 234 -3.00 26.77 24.35
N LEU A 235 -4.34 26.79 24.53
CA LEU A 235 -5.21 27.78 23.90
C LEU A 235 -4.94 29.20 24.42
N ALA A 236 -4.78 29.37 25.73
CA ALA A 236 -4.45 30.66 26.33
C ALA A 236 -3.12 31.22 25.77
N ALA A 237 -2.13 30.35 25.57
CA ALA A 237 -0.87 30.72 24.91
C ALA A 237 -1.08 31.18 23.45
N GLN A 238 -2.00 30.58 22.68
CA GLN A 238 -2.29 31.06 21.31
C GLN A 238 -2.96 32.45 21.33
N VAL A 239 -3.87 32.69 22.28
CA VAL A 239 -4.57 33.98 22.43
C VAL A 239 -3.61 35.11 22.77
N THR A 240 -2.53 34.83 23.51
CA THR A 240 -1.54 35.88 23.83
C THR A 240 -0.87 36.43 22.58
N GLY A 241 -0.70 35.62 21.52
CA GLY A 241 -0.21 36.08 20.22
C GLY A 241 -1.13 37.08 19.52
N PHE A 242 -2.44 37.04 19.79
CA PHE A 242 -3.42 37.97 19.21
C PHE A 242 -3.36 39.35 19.86
N VAL A 243 -2.97 39.42 21.14
CA VAL A 243 -3.10 40.63 21.95
C VAL A 243 -1.75 41.30 22.18
N LEU A 244 -0.68 40.54 22.47
CA LEU A 244 0.62 41.12 22.83
C LEU A 244 1.17 42.00 21.70
N TRP A 245 1.20 41.49 20.47
CA TRP A 245 1.82 42.20 19.35
C TRP A 245 1.06 43.46 18.94
N PRO A 246 -0.28 43.45 18.76
CA PRO A 246 -1.01 44.68 18.47
C PRO A 246 -0.91 45.69 19.60
N VAL A 247 -0.89 45.27 20.88
CA VAL A 247 -0.80 46.21 22.01
C VAL A 247 0.56 46.90 22.06
N PHE A 248 1.66 46.16 21.95
CA PHE A 248 3.01 46.74 22.04
C PHE A 248 3.40 47.63 20.84
N TYR A 249 2.80 47.40 19.67
CA TYR A 249 3.15 48.11 18.43
C TYR A 249 2.01 48.96 17.86
N SER A 250 0.90 49.11 18.60
CA SER A 250 -0.26 49.91 18.17
C SER A 250 0.07 51.38 17.98
N GLU A 251 1.09 51.91 18.67
CA GLU A 251 1.51 53.30 18.56
C GLU A 251 2.22 53.61 17.22
N ASP A 252 2.91 52.62 16.63
CA ASP A 252 3.68 52.80 15.38
C ASP A 252 2.85 52.54 14.11
N LEU A 253 1.90 51.59 14.14
CA LEU A 253 1.03 51.28 12.99
C LEU A 253 -0.36 50.74 13.41
N PRO A 254 -1.47 51.46 13.16
CA PRO A 254 -2.84 50.99 13.51
C PRO A 254 -3.29 49.75 12.72
N ARG A 255 -2.57 49.39 11.65
CA ARG A 255 -2.86 48.24 10.77
C ARG A 255 -2.61 46.89 11.46
N PHE A 256 -1.85 46.85 12.56
CA PHE A 256 -1.56 45.61 13.30
C PHE A 256 -2.79 44.97 13.96
N TRP A 257 -3.90 45.71 14.14
CA TRP A 257 -5.17 45.14 14.60
C TRP A 257 -5.84 44.18 13.60
N LEU A 258 -5.33 44.08 12.37
CA LEU A 258 -5.73 43.05 11.40
C LEU A 258 -5.12 41.67 11.71
N LEU A 259 -4.11 41.60 12.60
CA LEU A 259 -3.42 40.36 12.94
C LEU A 259 -4.33 39.29 13.56
N PRO A 260 -5.16 39.56 14.59
CA PRO A 260 -6.08 38.57 15.13
C PRO A 260 -7.04 38.01 14.07
N ILE A 261 -7.50 38.86 13.14
CA ILE A 261 -8.39 38.47 12.05
C ILE A 261 -7.66 37.53 11.08
N ALA A 262 -6.43 37.87 10.68
CA ALA A 262 -5.63 37.04 9.79
C ALA A 262 -5.31 35.67 10.42
N LEU A 263 -4.88 35.62 11.68
CA LEU A 263 -4.56 34.37 12.38
C LEU A 263 -5.81 33.49 12.58
N LEU A 264 -6.95 34.09 12.95
CA LEU A 264 -8.23 33.38 13.06
C LEU A 264 -8.62 32.75 11.72
N PHE A 265 -8.56 33.52 10.64
CA PHE A 265 -8.93 33.10 9.30
C PHE A 265 -8.03 31.98 8.77
N ILE A 266 -6.71 32.05 8.98
CA ILE A 266 -5.79 30.97 8.61
C ILE A 266 -6.15 29.68 9.37
N SER A 267 -6.46 29.80 10.67
CA SER A 267 -6.81 28.64 11.50
C SER A 267 -8.10 27.93 11.06
N CYS A 268 -8.99 28.63 10.33
CA CYS A 268 -10.23 28.06 9.79
C CYS A 268 -10.00 26.92 8.80
N GLY A 269 -8.82 26.76 8.19
CA GLY A 269 -8.62 25.68 7.21
C GLY A 269 -8.41 24.29 7.80
N TRP A 270 -8.13 24.16 9.10
CA TRP A 270 -7.81 22.86 9.73
C TRP A 270 -8.93 22.30 10.62
N TRP A 271 -10.09 22.95 10.64
CA TRP A 271 -11.24 22.60 11.47
C TRP A 271 -11.71 21.14 11.31
N GLU A 272 -11.74 20.60 10.08
CA GLU A 272 -12.26 19.25 9.77
C GLU A 272 -11.51 18.17 10.58
N ASN A 273 -10.21 18.35 10.79
CA ASN A 273 -9.37 17.38 11.47
C ASN A 273 -9.73 17.23 12.96
N TYR A 274 -10.07 18.35 13.62
CA TYR A 274 -10.27 18.40 15.06
C TYR A 274 -11.74 18.21 15.46
N ILE A 275 -12.70 18.53 14.59
CA ILE A 275 -14.13 18.32 14.87
C ILE A 275 -14.54 16.84 14.83
N GLY A 276 -13.84 16.03 14.03
CA GLY A 276 -14.10 14.59 13.88
C GLY A 276 -13.82 13.73 15.11
N VAL A 277 -13.34 14.34 16.18
CA VAL A 277 -12.99 13.70 17.45
C VAL A 277 -14.21 13.56 18.38
N ALA A 278 -15.24 14.40 18.19
CA ALA A 278 -16.38 14.54 19.11
C ALA A 278 -17.45 13.41 19.03
N LYS A 279 -17.34 12.47 18.07
CA LYS A 279 -18.26 11.33 17.84
C LYS A 279 -19.77 11.66 17.90
N ILE A 280 -20.19 12.79 17.32
CA ILE A 280 -21.60 13.09 17.11
C ILE A 280 -22.03 12.42 15.79
N PRO A 281 -23.00 11.49 15.77
CA PRO A 281 -23.34 10.71 14.57
C PRO A 281 -23.68 11.55 13.34
N VAL A 282 -24.38 12.67 13.54
CA VAL A 282 -24.73 13.62 12.47
C VAL A 282 -23.47 14.26 11.86
N VAL A 283 -22.53 14.66 12.72
CA VAL A 283 -21.25 15.26 12.29
C VAL A 283 -20.37 14.22 11.62
N GLU A 284 -20.36 12.98 12.10
CA GLU A 284 -19.58 11.89 11.50
C GLU A 284 -20.05 11.56 10.09
N ASN A 285 -21.36 11.46 9.86
CA ASN A 285 -21.93 11.26 8.52
C ASN A 285 -21.60 12.43 7.59
N PHE A 286 -21.68 13.67 8.10
CA PHE A 286 -21.32 14.87 7.34
C PHE A 286 -19.84 14.86 6.95
N LEU A 287 -18.94 14.60 7.89
CA LEU A 287 -17.49 14.52 7.67
C LEU A 287 -17.12 13.38 6.74
N GLN A 288 -17.79 12.23 6.83
CA GLN A 288 -17.56 11.12 5.91
C GLN A 288 -17.96 11.52 4.49
N GLY A 289 -19.10 12.17 4.31
CA GLY A 289 -19.49 12.72 3.01
C GLY A 289 -18.52 13.76 2.46
N LEU A 290 -17.88 14.58 3.31
CA LEU A 290 -16.80 15.49 2.89
C LEU A 290 -15.56 14.75 2.36
N LYS A 291 -15.23 13.58 2.92
CA LYS A 291 -14.12 12.75 2.42
C LYS A 291 -14.44 12.18 1.06
N ASP A 292 -15.63 11.64 0.90
CA ASP A 292 -16.05 10.92 -0.31
C ASP A 292 -16.20 11.88 -1.51
N THR A 293 -16.60 13.13 -1.26
CA THR A 293 -16.84 14.17 -2.27
C THR A 293 -15.68 15.15 -2.44
N ARG A 294 -14.55 14.89 -1.77
CA ARG A 294 -13.42 15.82 -1.67
C ARG A 294 -12.85 16.21 -3.02
N TYR A 295 -12.44 15.23 -3.82
CA TYR A 295 -11.78 15.51 -5.09
C TYR A 295 -12.68 16.28 -6.04
N TYR A 296 -13.99 16.02 -6.01
CA TYR A 296 -14.96 16.79 -6.78
C TYR A 296 -15.00 18.25 -6.31
N THR A 297 -15.05 18.48 -5.00
CA THR A 297 -15.05 19.83 -4.40
C THR A 297 -13.77 20.60 -4.76
N PHE A 298 -12.61 19.94 -4.67
CA PHE A 298 -11.30 20.57 -4.93
C PHE A 298 -11.02 20.89 -6.40
N ILE A 299 -11.77 20.34 -7.37
CA ILE A 299 -11.69 20.80 -8.77
C ILE A 299 -12.07 22.28 -8.86
N TYR A 300 -13.12 22.69 -8.14
CA TYR A 300 -13.62 24.06 -8.17
C TYR A 300 -12.93 24.93 -7.13
N VAL A 301 -12.77 24.41 -5.90
CA VAL A 301 -12.18 25.16 -4.79
C VAL A 301 -10.72 25.52 -5.06
N SER A 302 -9.91 24.65 -5.69
CA SER A 302 -8.50 25.00 -5.96
C SER A 302 -8.38 26.18 -6.95
N ILE A 303 -9.23 26.23 -7.98
CA ILE A 303 -9.27 27.35 -8.93
C ILE A 303 -9.74 28.62 -8.21
N TRP A 304 -10.79 28.49 -7.39
CA TRP A 304 -11.33 29.60 -6.59
C TRP A 304 -10.28 30.18 -5.63
N LYS A 305 -9.49 29.33 -4.97
CA LYS A 305 -8.41 29.77 -4.08
C LYS A 305 -7.35 30.60 -4.81
N ILE A 306 -6.93 30.19 -6.01
CA ILE A 306 -5.99 30.96 -6.82
C ILE A 306 -6.59 32.34 -7.14
N ALA A 307 -7.84 32.39 -7.57
CA ALA A 307 -8.53 33.64 -7.87
C ALA A 307 -8.70 34.54 -6.62
N CYS A 308 -9.06 33.95 -5.48
CA CYS A 308 -9.25 34.67 -4.21
C CYS A 308 -7.92 35.21 -3.67
N PHE A 309 -6.83 34.45 -3.78
CA PHE A 309 -5.49 34.90 -3.38
C PHE A 309 -5.01 36.04 -4.28
N PHE A 310 -5.23 35.92 -5.60
CA PHE A 310 -4.94 36.98 -6.56
C PHE A 310 -5.74 38.25 -6.26
N PHE A 311 -7.04 38.13 -5.99
CA PHE A 311 -7.87 39.28 -5.63
C PHE A 311 -7.42 39.93 -4.33
N THR A 312 -7.08 39.13 -3.32
CA THR A 312 -6.54 39.63 -2.04
C THR A 312 -5.23 40.38 -2.27
N MET A 313 -4.34 39.87 -3.12
CA MET A 313 -3.11 40.55 -3.53
C MET A 313 -3.41 41.92 -4.15
N LEU A 314 -4.34 42.01 -5.11
CA LEU A 314 -4.71 43.29 -5.74
C LEU A 314 -5.30 44.30 -4.74
N VAL A 315 -6.20 43.85 -3.86
CA VAL A 315 -6.80 44.71 -2.83
C VAL A 315 -5.76 45.21 -1.84
N VAL A 316 -4.83 44.35 -1.41
CA VAL A 316 -3.72 44.74 -0.53
C VAL A 316 -2.81 45.75 -1.22
N THR A 317 -2.44 45.50 -2.48
CA THR A 317 -1.62 46.43 -3.27
C THR A 317 -2.32 47.78 -3.44
N TYR A 318 -3.63 47.81 -3.64
CA TYR A 318 -4.38 49.06 -3.69
C TYR A 318 -4.40 49.82 -2.35
N ILE A 319 -4.58 49.11 -1.22
CA ILE A 319 -4.65 49.73 0.12
C ILE A 319 -3.27 50.19 0.62
N GLN A 320 -2.21 49.47 0.29
CA GLN A 320 -0.88 49.67 0.86
C GLN A 320 -0.02 50.67 0.08
N TYR A 321 -0.30 50.86 -1.22
CA TYR A 321 0.50 51.67 -2.12
C TYR A 321 -0.39 52.77 -2.69
N ASP A 322 -0.33 53.94 -2.06
CA ASP A 322 -1.14 55.14 -2.31
C ASP A 322 -0.72 55.86 -3.62
N SER A 323 -0.52 55.10 -4.70
CA SER A 323 -0.21 55.65 -6.03
C SER A 323 -1.33 55.31 -7.01
N ASP A 324 -1.79 56.31 -7.78
CA ASP A 324 -2.92 56.22 -8.71
C ASP A 324 -2.80 55.07 -9.74
N ASN A 325 -1.58 54.52 -9.95
CA ASN A 325 -1.27 53.43 -10.88
C ASN A 325 -0.59 52.20 -10.23
N ALA A 326 -0.64 52.01 -8.90
CA ALA A 326 0.04 50.89 -8.22
C ALA A 326 -0.32 49.51 -8.80
N VAL A 327 -1.59 49.32 -9.15
CA VAL A 327 -2.10 48.07 -9.74
C VAL A 327 -1.68 47.94 -11.21
N GLY A 328 -1.63 49.03 -11.98
CA GLY A 328 -1.15 49.03 -13.37
C GLY A 328 0.33 48.64 -13.46
N ASN A 329 1.16 49.24 -12.61
CA ASN A 329 2.59 48.95 -12.50
C ASN A 329 2.88 47.46 -12.22
N LEU A 330 1.98 46.76 -11.51
CA LEU A 330 2.13 45.34 -11.21
C LEU A 330 2.07 44.46 -12.48
N PHE A 331 1.31 44.88 -13.50
CA PHE A 331 1.22 44.17 -14.78
C PHE A 331 2.24 44.70 -15.79
N ASP A 332 2.47 46.01 -15.85
CA ASP A 332 3.39 46.63 -16.80
C ASP A 332 4.84 46.20 -16.58
N LEU A 333 5.24 45.95 -15.33
CA LEU A 333 6.59 45.53 -14.96
C LEU A 333 6.78 43.99 -14.95
N PHE A 334 5.73 43.22 -15.25
CA PHE A 334 5.75 41.75 -15.14
C PHE A 334 6.76 41.10 -16.10
N GLU A 335 6.74 41.46 -17.38
CA GLU A 335 7.61 40.87 -18.40
C GLU A 335 9.10 41.15 -18.14
N ALA A 336 9.42 42.37 -17.68
CA ALA A 336 10.78 42.78 -17.32
C ALA A 336 11.35 41.98 -16.14
N THR A 337 10.49 41.39 -15.31
CA THR A 337 10.88 40.73 -14.07
C THR A 337 11.21 39.23 -14.23
N TYR A 338 10.76 38.56 -15.29
CA TYR A 338 10.74 37.09 -15.38
C TYR A 338 11.49 36.48 -16.58
N SER A 339 12.68 36.98 -16.94
CA SER A 339 13.56 36.26 -17.88
C SER A 339 14.26 35.04 -17.23
N GLN A 340 14.47 33.99 -18.04
CA GLN A 340 14.85 32.59 -17.75
C GLN A 340 15.33 32.23 -16.33
N ARG A 341 14.56 31.40 -15.62
CA ARG A 341 15.01 30.60 -14.45
C ARG A 341 14.32 29.24 -14.41
N THR A 342 15.06 28.18 -14.11
CA THR A 342 14.53 26.80 -13.91
C THR A 342 14.54 26.45 -12.43
N ILE A 343 13.44 25.86 -11.93
CA ILE A 343 13.31 25.42 -10.54
C ILE A 343 12.90 23.95 -10.54
N ASN A 344 13.67 23.12 -9.83
CA ASN A 344 13.33 21.73 -9.56
C ASN A 344 12.64 21.62 -8.21
N VAL A 345 11.43 21.04 -8.20
CA VAL A 345 10.63 20.79 -7.00
C VAL A 345 10.58 19.29 -6.73
N THR A 346 10.99 18.86 -5.54
CA THR A 346 10.93 17.45 -5.11
C THR A 346 9.98 17.26 -3.92
N GLU A 347 9.11 16.24 -3.98
CA GLU A 347 8.12 15.95 -2.94
C GLU A 347 8.55 14.70 -2.12
N VAL A 348 8.94 14.87 -0.84
CA VAL A 348 9.53 13.77 -0.03
C VAL A 348 8.69 13.35 1.19
N ARG A 349 7.80 14.21 1.72
CA ARG A 349 7.09 13.98 2.99
C ARG A 349 6.01 12.87 3.00
N LYS A 350 5.38 12.56 1.85
CA LYS A 350 4.32 11.52 1.76
C LYS A 350 4.87 10.12 1.96
N PHE A 351 6.16 9.92 1.71
CA PHE A 351 6.83 8.63 1.86
C PHE A 351 6.97 8.26 3.34
N ALA A 352 7.49 9.15 4.19
CA ALA A 352 7.77 8.92 5.60
C ALA A 352 6.56 8.43 6.41
N CYS A 353 5.38 9.05 6.21
CA CYS A 353 4.15 8.66 6.90
C CYS A 353 3.61 7.29 6.44
N ARG A 354 3.79 6.92 5.16
CA ARG A 354 3.32 5.63 4.63
C ARG A 354 4.11 4.44 5.18
N ILE A 355 5.37 4.65 5.58
CA ILE A 355 6.25 3.60 6.06
C ILE A 355 6.39 3.57 7.59
N LEU A 356 5.54 4.30 8.33
CA LEU A 356 5.54 4.40 9.80
C LEU A 356 6.83 4.99 10.41
N ILE A 357 7.60 5.78 9.64
CA ILE A 357 8.79 6.51 10.11
C ILE A 357 8.38 7.88 10.72
N GLN A 358 7.17 7.97 11.25
CA GLN A 358 6.52 9.25 11.53
C GLN A 358 7.13 10.01 12.71
N GLY A 359 7.58 9.33 13.77
CA GLY A 359 8.12 9.99 14.97
C GLY A 359 9.40 10.77 14.65
N ILE A 360 10.52 10.05 14.49
CA ILE A 360 11.82 10.67 14.25
C ILE A 360 11.90 11.29 12.85
N GLY A 361 11.34 10.66 11.81
CA GLY A 361 11.54 11.12 10.42
C GLY A 361 10.57 12.20 9.94
N TYR A 362 9.52 12.55 10.70
CA TYR A 362 8.52 13.52 10.27
C TYR A 362 8.09 14.49 11.38
N ALA A 363 7.61 13.99 12.52
CA ALA A 363 7.09 14.79 13.62
C ALA A 363 8.18 15.68 14.25
N LEU A 364 9.34 15.09 14.53
CA LEU A 364 10.48 15.82 15.10
C LEU A 364 11.00 16.93 14.14
N PRO A 365 11.36 16.65 12.87
CA PRO A 365 11.73 17.68 11.89
C PRO A 365 10.77 18.87 11.79
N VAL A 366 9.46 18.59 11.69
CA VAL A 366 8.44 19.63 11.53
C VAL A 366 8.34 20.50 12.78
N THR A 367 8.45 19.90 13.98
CA THR A 367 8.39 20.64 15.25
C THR A 367 9.60 21.54 15.46
N ILE A 368 10.81 21.08 15.11
CA ILE A 368 12.06 21.84 15.32
C ILE A 368 12.35 22.85 14.20
N THR A 369 11.55 22.88 13.13
CA THR A 369 11.76 23.78 11.97
C THR A 369 11.82 25.25 12.40
N VAL A 370 10.87 25.71 13.22
CA VAL A 370 10.81 27.12 13.66
C VAL A 370 12.00 27.50 14.55
N PRO A 371 12.36 26.72 15.59
CA PRO A 371 13.60 26.94 16.35
C PRO A 371 14.86 27.04 15.48
N VAL A 372 15.03 26.12 14.52
CA VAL A 372 16.21 26.12 13.63
C VAL A 372 16.23 27.36 12.75
N VAL A 373 15.08 27.76 12.18
CA VAL A 373 14.97 28.99 11.37
C VAL A 373 15.27 30.23 12.21
N ILE A 374 14.72 30.35 13.42
CA ILE A 374 14.99 31.48 14.31
C ILE A 374 16.48 31.57 14.64
N SER A 375 17.11 30.46 15.03
CA SER A 375 18.56 30.42 15.34
C SER A 375 19.42 30.82 14.15
N LEU A 376 19.10 30.35 12.94
CA LEU A 376 19.81 30.74 11.72
C LEU A 376 19.61 32.22 11.38
N LEU A 377 18.38 32.73 11.50
CA LEU A 377 18.06 34.13 11.23
C LEU A 377 18.76 35.07 12.22
N ILE A 378 18.76 34.76 13.53
CA ILE A 378 19.47 35.55 14.53
C ILE A 378 20.97 35.56 14.23
N THR A 379 21.55 34.41 13.87
CA THR A 379 22.96 34.31 13.52
C THR A 379 23.29 35.16 12.29
N PHE A 380 22.49 35.05 11.21
CA PHE A 380 22.71 35.83 9.98
C PHE A 380 22.51 37.34 10.19
N CYS A 381 21.47 37.73 10.93
CA CYS A 381 21.20 39.13 11.26
C CYS A 381 22.30 39.71 12.15
N GLY A 382 22.74 38.97 13.18
CA GLY A 382 23.82 39.38 14.07
C GLY A 382 25.15 39.57 13.34
N LEU A 383 25.52 38.64 12.44
CA LEU A 383 26.73 38.75 11.63
C LEU A 383 26.70 39.98 10.71
N ARG A 384 25.60 40.25 10.01
CA ARG A 384 25.44 41.43 9.14
C ARG A 384 25.36 42.75 9.94
N ASN A 385 24.76 42.75 11.13
CA ASN A 385 24.70 43.92 12.00
C ASN A 385 26.09 44.26 12.58
N SER A 386 26.91 43.24 12.87
CA SER A 386 28.28 43.42 13.36
C SER A 386 29.24 43.92 12.26
N ASP A 387 29.10 43.41 11.03
CA ASP A 387 29.84 43.85 9.86
C ASP A 387 28.91 43.91 8.63
N PRO A 388 28.57 45.11 8.14
CA PRO A 388 27.77 45.29 6.93
C PRO A 388 28.36 44.62 5.69
N CYS A 389 29.65 44.30 5.67
CA CYS A 389 30.31 43.65 4.54
C CYS A 389 30.39 42.12 4.63
N TYR A 390 29.89 41.50 5.70
CA TYR A 390 30.08 40.07 5.97
C TYR A 390 29.62 39.13 4.84
N PHE A 391 28.50 39.45 4.18
CA PHE A 391 27.92 38.65 3.10
C PHE A 391 28.28 39.14 1.68
N SER A 392 29.16 40.13 1.55
CA SER A 392 29.59 40.68 0.25
C SER A 392 30.17 39.55 -0.63
N GLY A 393 29.63 39.39 -1.84
CA GLY A 393 30.03 38.34 -2.79
C GLY A 393 29.23 37.03 -2.72
N THR A 394 28.42 36.83 -1.67
CA THR A 394 27.48 35.69 -1.58
C THR A 394 26.03 36.11 -1.78
N ILE A 395 25.63 37.24 -1.20
CA ILE A 395 24.31 37.86 -1.36
C ILE A 395 24.52 39.28 -1.89
N PRO A 396 23.77 39.75 -2.90
CA PRO A 396 23.88 41.13 -3.38
C PRO A 396 23.63 42.15 -2.26
N ASP A 397 24.43 43.22 -2.18
CA ASP A 397 24.38 44.16 -1.06
C ASP A 397 23.09 44.97 -0.94
N TYR A 398 22.29 45.03 -2.01
CA TYR A 398 20.96 45.64 -2.02
C TYR A 398 19.85 44.68 -1.57
N LEU A 399 20.17 43.42 -1.26
CA LEU A 399 19.20 42.37 -0.98
C LEU A 399 19.54 41.64 0.33
N PHE A 400 18.82 41.93 1.41
CA PHE A 400 19.00 41.22 2.68
C PHE A 400 17.68 41.17 3.47
N PHE A 401 17.63 40.36 4.53
CA PHE A 401 16.49 40.30 5.46
C PHE A 401 16.27 41.64 6.15
N GLU A 402 15.04 41.92 6.57
CA GLU A 402 14.78 43.00 7.54
C GLU A 402 15.29 42.56 8.91
N SER A 403 16.45 43.11 9.29
CA SER A 403 17.22 42.68 10.46
C SER A 403 16.78 43.46 11.70
N PRO A 404 16.45 42.78 12.82
CA PRO A 404 16.27 43.47 14.09
C PRO A 404 17.61 44.06 14.55
N ARG A 405 17.58 45.17 15.31
CA ARG A 405 18.78 45.85 15.85
C ARG A 405 19.39 45.10 17.04
N ILE A 406 19.74 43.83 16.84
CA ILE A 406 20.27 42.94 17.87
C ILE A 406 21.72 42.61 17.52
N TYR A 407 22.61 42.78 18.49
CA TYR A 407 24.04 42.49 18.35
C TYR A 407 24.46 41.21 19.10
N TYR A 408 23.78 40.89 20.21
CA TYR A 408 24.08 39.73 21.06
C TYR A 408 22.82 38.93 21.44
N LEU A 409 23.00 37.63 21.73
CA LEU A 409 21.91 36.68 21.97
C LEU A 409 21.26 36.83 23.37
N ASP A 410 22.01 37.33 24.34
CA ASP A 410 21.55 37.68 25.68
C ASP A 410 20.62 38.90 25.69
N GLU A 411 20.96 39.92 24.91
CA GLU A 411 20.14 41.12 24.69
C GLU A 411 18.79 40.78 24.04
N PHE A 412 18.78 39.82 23.11
CA PHE A 412 17.55 39.29 22.51
C PHE A 412 16.64 38.57 23.51
N LEU A 413 17.21 37.72 24.38
CA LEU A 413 16.44 36.95 25.36
C LEU A 413 15.82 37.84 26.45
N THR A 414 16.45 38.96 26.77
CA THR A 414 16.07 39.83 27.89
C THR A 414 15.17 41.00 27.48
N THR A 415 15.38 41.60 26.31
CA THR A 415 14.76 42.90 25.95
C THR A 415 13.43 42.77 25.19
N ASP A 416 13.25 41.71 24.39
CA ASP A 416 12.15 41.61 23.41
C ASP A 416 11.06 40.58 23.78
N HIS A 417 10.96 40.18 25.06
CA HIS A 417 10.07 39.10 25.50
C HIS A 417 10.20 37.82 24.65
N ALA A 418 11.41 37.56 24.13
CA ALA A 418 11.71 36.45 23.23
C ALA A 418 11.58 35.07 23.88
N TRP A 419 11.09 34.94 25.12
CA TRP A 419 10.70 33.65 25.69
C TRP A 419 9.23 33.29 25.39
N VAL A 420 8.39 34.27 25.04
CA VAL A 420 6.95 34.06 24.83
C VAL A 420 6.69 33.14 23.62
N TRP A 421 7.53 33.19 22.58
CA TRP A 421 7.36 32.29 21.43
C TRP A 421 7.64 30.82 21.76
N LEU A 422 8.38 30.52 22.83
CA LEU A 422 8.55 29.15 23.32
C LEU A 422 7.22 28.60 23.87
N LEU A 423 6.40 29.45 24.50
CA LEU A 423 5.05 29.07 24.92
C LEU A 423 4.15 28.77 23.71
N TRP A 424 4.28 29.54 22.63
CA TRP A 424 3.56 29.27 21.37
C TRP A 424 4.01 27.97 20.71
N LEU A 425 5.32 27.69 20.74
CA LEU A 425 5.87 26.43 20.24
C LEU A 425 5.37 25.23 21.04
N LEU A 426 5.39 25.32 22.38
CA LEU A 426 4.87 24.27 23.27
C LEU A 426 3.37 24.06 23.04
N SER A 427 2.61 25.15 22.90
CA SER A 427 1.19 25.11 22.56
C SER A 427 0.93 24.38 21.23
N GLN A 428 1.63 24.75 20.15
CA GLN A 428 1.52 24.10 18.85
C GLN A 428 1.91 22.61 18.91
N THR A 429 2.98 22.27 19.62
CA THR A 429 3.44 20.89 19.82
C THR A 429 2.39 20.05 20.55
N TRP A 430 1.73 20.63 21.56
CA TRP A 430 0.64 19.96 22.28
C TRP A 430 -0.59 19.74 21.40
N ILE A 431 -1.03 20.77 20.67
CA ILE A 431 -2.17 20.69 19.75
C ILE A 431 -1.91 19.63 18.66
N THR A 432 -0.66 19.44 18.24
CA THR A 432 -0.26 18.48 17.21
C THR A 432 0.30 17.16 17.76
N LEU A 433 0.11 16.87 19.06
CA LEU A 433 0.69 15.68 19.72
C LEU A 433 0.33 14.36 19.03
N HIS A 434 -0.82 14.29 18.34
CA HIS A 434 -1.26 13.11 17.59
C HIS A 434 -0.32 12.67 16.47
N ILE A 435 0.55 13.57 15.97
CA ILE A 435 1.53 13.19 14.94
C ILE A 435 2.70 12.37 15.52
N TRP A 436 2.88 12.34 16.83
CA TRP A 436 3.99 11.63 17.48
C TRP A 436 3.69 10.15 17.75
N THR A 437 2.41 9.78 17.84
CA THR A 437 1.95 8.42 18.15
C THR A 437 0.95 7.93 17.12
N PRO A 438 1.39 7.63 15.88
CA PRO A 438 0.49 7.14 14.86
C PRO A 438 -0.10 5.78 15.26
N LYS A 439 -1.42 5.65 15.12
CA LYS A 439 -2.17 4.40 15.39
C LYS A 439 -2.72 3.76 14.12
N VAL A 440 -2.18 4.15 12.97
CA VAL A 440 -2.67 3.74 11.64
C VAL A 440 -1.79 2.65 11.04
N ASP A 441 -2.44 1.74 10.30
CA ASP A 441 -1.74 0.66 9.58
C ASP A 441 -0.75 1.21 8.55
N ARG A 442 0.30 0.43 8.29
CA ARG A 442 1.32 0.77 7.28
C ARG A 442 0.68 0.91 5.89
N LEU A 443 1.32 1.69 5.01
CA LEU A 443 0.97 1.87 3.59
C LEU A 443 -0.42 2.46 3.29
N ARG A 444 -1.13 3.02 4.26
CA ARG A 444 -2.42 3.69 4.03
C ARG A 444 -2.33 4.82 3.00
N SER A 445 -3.42 5.01 2.26
CA SER A 445 -3.48 6.04 1.22
C SER A 445 -3.33 7.44 1.84
N THR A 446 -2.78 8.38 1.07
CA THR A 446 -2.58 9.76 1.55
C THR A 446 -3.89 10.44 1.95
N GLU A 447 -5.02 10.03 1.37
CA GLU A 447 -6.36 10.54 1.68
C GLU A 447 -6.85 10.14 3.08
N VAL A 448 -6.40 8.97 3.55
CA VAL A 448 -6.66 8.48 4.91
C VAL A 448 -5.71 9.12 5.92
N LEU A 449 -4.50 9.47 5.50
CA LEU A 449 -3.49 10.09 6.38
C LEU A 449 -3.67 11.61 6.53
N PHE A 450 -4.09 12.30 5.47
CA PHE A 450 -4.17 13.77 5.44
C PHE A 450 -5.57 14.26 5.12
N THR A 451 -5.92 15.40 5.71
CA THR A 451 -7.22 16.06 5.50
C THR A 451 -7.26 16.79 4.17
N MET A 452 -6.16 17.36 3.70
CA MET A 452 -6.10 18.09 2.44
C MET A 452 -5.27 17.31 1.42
N PRO A 453 -5.66 17.29 0.13
CA PRO A 453 -4.94 16.53 -0.90
C PRO A 453 -3.47 16.94 -1.04
N MET A 454 -3.20 18.24 -0.84
CA MET A 454 -1.88 18.86 -0.81
C MET A 454 -1.74 19.77 0.43
N TYR A 455 -0.59 20.41 0.55
CA TYR A 455 -0.22 21.30 1.64
C TYR A 455 -0.42 22.76 1.27
N GLU A 456 -0.51 23.60 2.29
CA GLU A 456 -0.33 25.04 2.12
C GLU A 456 1.13 25.35 1.81
N SER A 457 1.39 26.06 0.73
CA SER A 457 2.74 26.28 0.22
C SER A 457 3.55 27.31 0.98
N LEU A 458 2.91 28.35 1.54
CA LEU A 458 3.56 29.43 2.27
C LEU A 458 3.87 29.04 3.72
N PHE A 459 3.11 28.11 4.31
CA PHE A 459 3.28 27.61 5.67
C PHE A 459 3.41 26.07 5.69
N VAL A 460 4.45 25.55 5.02
CA VAL A 460 4.60 24.11 4.75
C VAL A 460 4.63 23.28 6.03
N ASP A 461 5.39 23.70 7.04
CA ASP A 461 5.57 22.98 8.31
C ASP A 461 4.29 23.00 9.16
N GLN A 462 3.66 24.16 9.38
CA GLN A 462 2.38 24.24 10.09
C GLN A 462 1.28 23.46 9.35
N SER A 463 1.23 23.61 8.01
CA SER A 463 0.28 22.86 7.21
C SER A 463 0.52 21.36 7.31
N LEU A 464 1.77 20.89 7.34
CA LEU A 464 2.04 19.46 7.47
C LEU A 464 1.54 18.93 8.82
N ALA A 465 1.88 19.60 9.92
CA ALA A 465 1.51 19.16 11.26
C ALA A 465 -0.01 19.15 11.47
N LEU A 466 -0.70 20.23 11.09
CA LEU A 466 -2.15 20.40 11.33
C LEU A 466 -3.03 19.63 10.34
N ASN A 467 -2.53 19.34 9.15
CA ASN A 467 -3.25 18.60 8.12
C ASN A 467 -3.22 17.07 8.34
N ARG A 468 -2.28 16.56 9.14
CA ARG A 468 -2.19 15.13 9.48
C ARG A 468 -3.40 14.73 10.30
N ARG A 469 -4.18 13.75 9.83
CA ARG A 469 -5.40 13.29 10.50
C ARG A 469 -5.13 12.70 11.88
N HIS A 470 -6.07 12.85 12.80
CA HIS A 470 -6.02 12.15 14.09
C HIS A 470 -6.34 10.66 13.89
N ASP A 471 -5.41 9.79 14.27
CA ASP A 471 -5.50 8.35 13.99
C ASP A 471 -6.53 7.66 14.89
N ARG A 472 -7.45 6.91 14.27
CA ARG A 472 -8.54 6.17 14.92
C ARG A 472 -8.22 4.67 14.98
N GLY A 473 -7.20 4.27 15.75
CA GLY A 473 -6.91 2.85 15.97
C GLY A 473 -7.73 2.25 17.12
N LYS A 474 -8.23 1.00 16.96
CA LYS A 474 -8.68 0.18 18.10
C LYS A 474 -7.44 -0.34 18.82
N GLU A 475 -7.33 -0.12 20.13
CA GLU A 475 -6.28 -0.75 20.93
C GLU A 475 -6.65 -2.22 21.15
N VAL A 476 -5.82 -3.14 20.65
CA VAL A 476 -5.94 -4.57 20.96
C VAL A 476 -5.28 -4.78 22.33
N TYR A 477 -6.07 -5.15 23.34
CA TYR A 477 -5.55 -5.35 24.70
C TYR A 477 -4.87 -6.72 24.82
N THR A 478 -3.69 -6.73 25.45
CA THR A 478 -2.90 -7.93 25.78
C THR A 478 -3.68 -9.02 26.52
N LYS A 479 -4.73 -8.64 27.27
CA LYS A 479 -5.56 -9.58 28.05
C LYS A 479 -6.36 -10.56 27.19
N ASN A 480 -6.59 -10.27 25.91
CA ASN A 480 -7.37 -11.12 25.01
C ASN A 480 -6.51 -12.16 24.25
N LEU A 481 -5.18 -12.13 24.42
CA LEU A 481 -4.24 -13.06 23.76
C LEU A 481 -4.04 -14.39 24.50
N GLU A 482 -4.25 -14.43 25.82
CA GLU A 482 -4.15 -15.69 26.60
C GLU A 482 -5.20 -16.73 26.16
N VAL A 483 -6.32 -16.27 25.57
CA VAL A 483 -7.40 -17.10 25.04
C VAL A 483 -6.99 -17.83 23.74
N VAL A 484 -6.18 -17.22 22.87
CA VAL A 484 -5.77 -17.78 21.57
C VAL A 484 -4.96 -19.08 21.72
N GLY A 485 -4.11 -19.13 22.76
CA GLY A 485 -3.29 -20.31 23.04
C GLY A 485 -4.08 -21.49 23.61
N HIS A 486 -5.13 -21.23 24.40
CA HIS A 486 -5.96 -22.26 25.03
C HIS A 486 -7.10 -22.73 24.11
N GLU A 487 -7.79 -21.85 23.37
CA GLU A 487 -8.88 -22.23 22.47
C GLU A 487 -8.40 -23.09 21.28
N ALA A 488 -7.21 -22.83 20.73
CA ALA A 488 -6.67 -23.62 19.62
C ALA A 488 -6.27 -25.05 20.04
N GLU A 489 -5.90 -25.24 21.31
CA GLU A 489 -5.55 -26.54 21.91
C GLU A 489 -6.81 -27.26 22.41
N TYR A 490 -7.82 -26.54 22.94
CA TYR A 490 -9.14 -27.08 23.32
C TYR A 490 -10.03 -27.48 22.12
N ALA A 491 -10.02 -26.71 21.04
CA ALA A 491 -10.78 -27.01 19.81
C ALA A 491 -10.25 -28.23 19.03
N LEU A 492 -9.07 -28.75 19.41
CA LEU A 492 -8.50 -29.98 18.86
C LEU A 492 -9.05 -31.26 19.52
N GLU A 493 -9.68 -31.15 20.70
CA GLU A 493 -10.15 -32.30 21.48
C GLU A 493 -11.68 -32.41 21.60
N HIS A 494 -12.45 -31.36 21.31
CA HIS A 494 -13.91 -31.38 21.45
C HIS A 494 -14.63 -31.07 20.12
N ASN A 495 -15.58 -31.92 19.74
CA ASN A 495 -16.54 -31.65 18.66
C ASN A 495 -17.30 -30.34 18.95
N TYR A 496 -17.60 -29.56 17.92
CA TYR A 496 -18.29 -28.26 17.94
C TYR A 496 -19.77 -28.32 18.38
N GLU A 497 -20.12 -29.19 19.32
CA GLU A 497 -21.47 -29.29 19.87
C GLU A 497 -21.41 -28.87 21.33
N GLU A 498 -22.14 -27.80 21.67
CA GLU A 498 -22.37 -27.26 23.01
C GLU A 498 -21.41 -26.18 23.55
N GLU A 499 -21.57 -24.94 23.07
CA GLU A 499 -21.37 -23.76 23.93
C GLU A 499 -22.63 -22.89 23.89
N MET A 500 -23.46 -22.99 24.94
CA MET A 500 -24.61 -22.13 25.19
C MET A 500 -24.15 -20.68 25.45
N MET A 501 -24.76 -19.75 24.74
CA MET A 501 -24.46 -18.32 24.74
C MET A 501 -24.81 -17.68 26.10
N GLU A 502 -23.83 -17.14 26.84
CA GLU A 502 -24.11 -16.29 28.01
C GLU A 502 -24.86 -15.01 27.57
N PRO A 503 -25.91 -14.58 28.29
CA PRO A 503 -26.63 -13.36 27.95
C PRO A 503 -25.78 -12.14 28.27
N GLY A 504 -25.19 -11.51 27.25
CA GLY A 504 -24.47 -10.23 27.36
C GLY A 504 -23.03 -10.24 26.82
N ALA A 505 -22.50 -11.37 26.37
CA ALA A 505 -21.20 -11.43 25.71
C ALA A 505 -21.25 -10.83 24.29
N ASP A 506 -20.19 -10.10 23.88
CA ASP A 506 -20.07 -9.61 22.51
C ASP A 506 -20.13 -10.77 21.51
N ILE A 507 -20.97 -10.64 20.49
CA ILE A 507 -21.23 -11.70 19.48
C ILE A 507 -19.97 -12.02 18.65
N VAL A 508 -19.03 -11.08 18.57
CA VAL A 508 -17.77 -11.17 17.82
C VAL A 508 -16.62 -11.24 18.81
N ARG A 509 -15.79 -12.29 18.72
CA ARG A 509 -14.60 -12.45 19.56
C ARG A 509 -13.44 -11.67 18.95
N ASP A 510 -12.50 -11.20 19.77
CA ASP A 510 -11.27 -10.56 19.27
C ASP A 510 -10.41 -11.51 18.42
N THR A 511 -10.53 -12.82 18.66
CA THR A 511 -9.87 -13.86 17.85
C THR A 511 -10.43 -13.94 16.42
N ASP A 512 -11.67 -13.50 16.19
CA ASP A 512 -12.27 -13.44 14.85
C ASP A 512 -11.66 -12.31 13.99
N HIS A 513 -10.89 -11.40 14.61
CA HIS A 513 -10.12 -10.36 13.92
C HIS A 513 -8.74 -10.83 13.46
N ILE A 514 -8.29 -12.01 13.88
CA ILE A 514 -7.03 -12.60 13.43
C ILE A 514 -7.16 -13.02 11.96
N MET A 515 -6.16 -12.68 11.16
CA MET A 515 -6.16 -13.03 9.74
C MET A 515 -5.89 -14.53 9.57
N ARG A 516 -6.69 -15.19 8.75
CA ARG A 516 -6.51 -16.61 8.39
C ARG A 516 -6.15 -16.74 6.93
N VAL A 517 -5.13 -17.52 6.60
CA VAL A 517 -4.62 -17.75 5.25
C VAL A 517 -4.69 -19.24 4.95
N TYR A 518 -5.57 -19.60 4.02
CA TYR A 518 -5.64 -20.94 3.44
C TYR A 518 -4.81 -20.98 2.15
N ALA A 519 -3.60 -21.54 2.21
CA ALA A 519 -2.79 -21.80 1.03
C ALA A 519 -3.34 -23.00 0.27
N CYS A 520 -3.69 -22.82 -1.00
CA CYS A 520 -4.32 -23.83 -1.85
C CYS A 520 -3.45 -24.07 -3.08
N ALA A 521 -2.73 -25.19 -3.08
CA ALA A 521 -1.92 -25.63 -4.21
C ALA A 521 -2.62 -26.72 -5.00
N THR A 522 -2.56 -26.69 -6.32
CA THR A 522 -3.04 -27.77 -7.19
C THR A 522 -1.88 -28.47 -7.87
N MET A 523 -1.85 -29.81 -7.81
CA MET A 523 -0.78 -30.62 -8.39
C MET A 523 -1.33 -31.64 -9.38
N TRP A 524 -0.63 -31.84 -10.49
CA TRP A 524 -0.92 -32.93 -11.43
C TRP A 524 0.34 -33.43 -12.13
N HIS A 525 0.83 -34.59 -11.68
CA HIS A 525 2.04 -35.23 -12.22
C HIS A 525 3.30 -34.35 -12.18
N GLU A 526 3.42 -33.48 -11.16
CA GLU A 526 4.64 -32.68 -10.95
C GLU A 526 5.84 -33.58 -10.68
N ILE A 527 7.03 -33.14 -11.05
CA ILE A 527 8.26 -33.87 -10.76
C ILE A 527 8.74 -33.61 -9.32
N PRO A 528 9.55 -34.51 -8.73
CA PRO A 528 10.08 -34.35 -7.38
C PRO A 528 10.69 -32.97 -7.08
N GLU A 529 11.42 -32.41 -8.05
CA GLU A 529 12.08 -31.11 -7.94
C GLU A 529 11.08 -29.96 -7.84
N GLU A 530 9.93 -30.03 -8.55
CA GLU A 530 8.86 -29.03 -8.49
C GLU A 530 8.12 -29.10 -7.15
N MET A 531 7.74 -30.32 -6.72
CA MET A 531 7.07 -30.53 -5.43
C MET A 531 7.94 -30.03 -4.27
N MET A 532 9.26 -30.22 -4.37
CA MET A 532 10.23 -29.74 -3.39
C MET A 532 10.17 -28.21 -3.20
N GLN A 533 10.05 -27.43 -4.27
CA GLN A 533 10.00 -25.96 -4.17
C GLN A 533 8.77 -25.48 -3.40
N MET A 534 7.61 -26.06 -3.71
CA MET A 534 6.37 -25.74 -3.01
C MET A 534 6.43 -26.16 -1.53
N LEU A 535 6.92 -27.37 -1.23
CA LEU A 535 7.07 -27.85 0.14
C LEU A 535 8.02 -26.97 0.96
N LYS A 536 9.16 -26.55 0.39
CA LYS A 536 10.08 -25.60 1.02
C LYS A 536 9.37 -24.30 1.40
N SER A 537 8.52 -23.78 0.52
CA SER A 537 7.73 -22.58 0.80
C SER A 537 6.77 -22.78 1.97
N ILE A 538 6.08 -23.94 2.05
CA ILE A 538 5.19 -24.28 3.16
C ILE A 538 5.96 -24.40 4.49
N PHE A 539 7.12 -25.05 4.51
CA PHE A 539 7.94 -25.17 5.73
C PHE A 539 8.49 -23.81 6.20
N ARG A 540 8.85 -22.90 5.27
CA ARG A 540 9.23 -21.53 5.63
C ARG A 540 8.08 -20.77 6.28
N MET A 541 6.85 -20.94 5.78
CA MET A 541 5.64 -20.36 6.38
C MET A 541 5.36 -20.92 7.78
N ASP A 542 5.52 -22.23 7.98
CA ASP A 542 5.37 -22.88 9.29
C ASP A 542 6.35 -22.32 10.33
N SER A 543 7.61 -22.14 9.93
CA SER A 543 8.64 -21.54 10.79
C SER A 543 8.34 -20.09 11.18
N ASP A 544 7.91 -19.24 10.22
CA ASP A 544 7.55 -17.84 10.49
C ASP A 544 6.34 -17.73 11.44
N GLN A 545 5.28 -18.50 11.17
CA GLN A 545 4.11 -18.56 12.04
C GLN A 545 4.47 -19.03 13.45
N ALA A 546 5.28 -20.08 13.58
CA ALA A 546 5.71 -20.60 14.86
C ALA A 546 6.47 -19.55 15.67
N ALA A 547 7.43 -18.85 15.05
CA ALA A 547 8.19 -17.78 15.69
C ALA A 547 7.28 -16.67 16.24
N ARG A 548 6.30 -16.21 15.44
CA ARG A 548 5.34 -15.18 15.88
C ARG A 548 4.44 -15.66 17.01
N ARG A 549 3.91 -16.89 16.89
CA ARG A 549 3.07 -17.50 17.93
C ARG A 549 3.82 -17.64 19.25
N LEU A 550 5.07 -18.10 19.20
CA LEU A 550 5.93 -18.23 20.39
C LEU A 550 6.24 -16.87 21.01
N ALA A 551 6.52 -15.84 20.19
CA ALA A 551 6.74 -14.48 20.68
C ALA A 551 5.50 -13.93 21.39
N GLN A 552 4.30 -14.13 20.84
CA GLN A 552 3.06 -13.72 21.52
C GLN A 552 2.83 -14.49 22.83
N LYS A 553 2.99 -15.82 22.80
CA LYS A 553 2.70 -16.69 23.95
C LYS A 553 3.68 -16.49 25.11
N TYR A 554 4.99 -16.47 24.82
CA TYR A 554 6.04 -16.47 25.84
C TYR A 554 6.59 -15.07 26.15
N LEU A 555 6.69 -14.18 25.15
CA LEU A 555 7.24 -12.83 25.35
C LEU A 555 6.15 -11.77 25.61
N LYS A 556 4.86 -12.15 25.53
CA LYS A 556 3.70 -11.25 25.69
C LYS A 556 3.75 -10.00 24.79
N ILE A 557 4.43 -10.11 23.65
CA ILE A 557 4.52 -9.07 22.63
C ILE A 557 3.27 -9.18 21.75
N VAL A 558 2.51 -8.09 21.59
CA VAL A 558 1.40 -8.05 20.62
C VAL A 558 2.00 -7.82 19.24
N ASP A 559 2.05 -8.88 18.43
CA ASP A 559 2.41 -8.76 17.01
C ASP A 559 1.16 -8.36 16.20
N PRO A 560 1.08 -7.12 15.67
CA PRO A 560 -0.03 -6.68 14.84
C PRO A 560 -0.09 -7.41 13.48
N ASP A 561 0.98 -8.10 13.11
CA ASP A 561 1.12 -8.82 11.84
C ASP A 561 0.95 -10.33 11.99
N TYR A 562 0.45 -10.80 13.14
CA TYR A 562 0.14 -12.21 13.32
C TYR A 562 -0.99 -12.68 12.39
N TYR A 563 -0.77 -13.84 11.79
CA TYR A 563 -1.70 -14.54 10.94
C TYR A 563 -1.72 -16.03 11.29
N GLU A 564 -2.84 -16.69 11.01
CA GLU A 564 -2.96 -18.14 11.02
C GLU A 564 -2.86 -18.66 9.58
N PHE A 565 -2.11 -19.72 9.38
CA PHE A 565 -1.78 -20.32 8.11
C PHE A 565 -2.14 -21.80 8.15
N GLU A 566 -2.82 -22.27 7.11
CA GLU A 566 -3.16 -23.67 6.88
C GLU A 566 -2.93 -24.00 5.41
N ALA A 567 -2.24 -25.10 5.13
CA ALA A 567 -1.89 -25.50 3.76
C ALA A 567 -2.79 -26.64 3.27
N HIS A 568 -3.33 -26.49 2.06
CA HIS A 568 -4.17 -27.43 1.35
C HIS A 568 -3.56 -27.74 -0.02
N ILE A 569 -3.22 -29.00 -0.26
CA ILE A 569 -2.66 -29.47 -1.54
C ILE A 569 -3.70 -30.38 -2.19
N PHE A 570 -4.15 -30.04 -3.40
CA PHE A 570 -5.14 -30.79 -4.15
C PHE A 570 -4.45 -31.62 -5.24
N PHE A 571 -4.33 -32.92 -4.99
CA PHE A 571 -3.68 -33.87 -5.88
C PHE A 571 -4.71 -34.50 -6.83
N ASP A 572 -4.53 -34.29 -8.13
CA ASP A 572 -5.40 -34.89 -9.15
C ASP A 572 -4.91 -36.27 -9.61
N ASP A 573 -5.85 -37.16 -9.93
CA ASP A 573 -5.62 -38.56 -10.33
C ASP A 573 -4.63 -39.32 -9.41
N ALA A 574 -4.93 -39.30 -8.10
CA ALA A 574 -4.02 -39.76 -7.06
C ALA A 574 -3.97 -41.29 -6.86
N PHE A 575 -4.75 -42.07 -7.62
CA PHE A 575 -4.94 -43.50 -7.41
C PHE A 575 -4.73 -44.31 -8.70
N GLU A 576 -4.11 -45.48 -8.56
CA GLU A 576 -3.89 -46.46 -9.62
C GLU A 576 -4.24 -47.87 -9.14
N VAL A 577 -4.46 -48.78 -10.09
CA VAL A 577 -4.71 -50.20 -9.76
C VAL A 577 -3.37 -50.84 -9.40
N SER A 578 -3.36 -51.64 -8.33
CA SER A 578 -2.16 -52.35 -7.88
C SER A 578 -1.66 -53.31 -8.96
N GLU A 579 -0.34 -53.39 -9.15
CA GLU A 579 0.28 -54.34 -10.07
C GLU A 579 0.10 -55.80 -9.59
N ASP A 580 -0.03 -56.00 -8.28
CA ASP A 580 -0.13 -57.32 -7.66
C ASP A 580 -1.57 -57.84 -7.59
N ASN A 581 -2.57 -56.95 -7.64
CA ASN A 581 -3.97 -57.29 -7.45
C ASN A 581 -4.89 -56.31 -8.19
N ASP A 582 -5.54 -56.77 -9.25
CA ASP A 582 -6.44 -55.96 -10.10
C ASP A 582 -7.63 -55.36 -9.35
N ASN A 583 -7.96 -55.87 -8.16
CA ASN A 583 -9.05 -55.37 -7.33
C ASN A 583 -8.62 -54.35 -6.26
N GLU A 584 -7.31 -54.13 -6.09
CA GLU A 584 -6.77 -53.23 -5.08
C GLU A 584 -6.37 -51.88 -5.70
N VAL A 585 -6.90 -50.79 -5.14
CA VAL A 585 -6.59 -49.44 -5.59
C VAL A 585 -5.57 -48.82 -4.64
N VAL A 586 -4.37 -48.55 -5.15
CA VAL A 586 -3.25 -47.97 -4.41
C VAL A 586 -3.03 -46.50 -4.81
N VAL A 587 -2.28 -45.77 -4.00
CA VAL A 587 -1.87 -44.40 -4.36
C VAL A 587 -0.85 -44.44 -5.50
N ASN A 588 -0.94 -43.47 -6.40
CA ASN A 588 -0.04 -43.40 -7.55
C ASN A 588 1.42 -43.15 -7.14
N ARG A 589 2.36 -43.32 -8.07
CA ARG A 589 3.78 -43.01 -7.85
C ARG A 589 4.04 -41.59 -7.34
N PHE A 590 3.32 -40.59 -7.84
CA PHE A 590 3.57 -39.18 -7.52
C PHE A 590 3.18 -38.83 -6.09
N VAL A 591 2.16 -39.48 -5.53
CA VAL A 591 1.79 -39.34 -4.12
C VAL A 591 2.84 -40.00 -3.22
N ARG A 592 3.45 -41.11 -3.68
CA ARG A 592 4.59 -41.74 -2.98
C ARG A 592 5.81 -40.84 -3.01
N ASP A 593 6.13 -40.27 -4.17
CA ASP A 593 7.22 -39.29 -4.32
C ASP A 593 7.02 -38.09 -3.37
N LEU A 594 5.80 -37.55 -3.30
CA LEU A 594 5.47 -36.47 -2.36
C LEU A 594 5.77 -36.88 -0.91
N MET A 595 5.42 -38.09 -0.50
CA MET A 595 5.68 -38.59 0.85
C MET A 595 7.18 -38.68 1.15
N ASP A 596 7.99 -39.11 0.18
CA ASP A 596 9.45 -39.26 0.34
C ASP A 596 10.18 -37.91 0.34
N ILE A 597 9.60 -36.88 -0.29
CA ILE A 597 10.19 -35.55 -0.42
C ILE A 597 9.92 -34.67 0.80
N ILE A 598 8.83 -34.90 1.55
CA ILE A 598 8.46 -34.07 2.71
C ILE A 598 9.59 -33.97 3.74
N ASP A 599 10.24 -35.08 4.09
CA ASP A 599 11.34 -35.10 5.06
C ASP A 599 12.59 -34.38 4.53
N LYS A 600 12.88 -34.56 3.23
CA LYS A 600 13.97 -33.85 2.56
C LYS A 600 13.72 -32.33 2.53
N ALA A 601 12.50 -31.90 2.23
CA ALA A 601 12.12 -30.50 2.22
C ALA A 601 12.24 -29.86 3.62
N ALA A 602 11.80 -30.58 4.66
CA ALA A 602 11.96 -30.15 6.05
C ALA A 602 13.45 -29.98 6.41
N THR A 603 14.26 -30.99 6.08
CA THR A 603 15.70 -31.02 6.35
C THR A 603 16.43 -29.86 5.67
N GLU A 604 16.09 -29.57 4.40
CA GLU A 604 16.69 -28.45 3.67
C GLU A 604 16.32 -27.07 4.23
N VAL A 605 15.10 -26.89 4.73
CA VAL A 605 14.65 -25.61 5.29
C VAL A 605 15.21 -25.38 6.70
N HIS A 606 15.24 -26.42 7.54
CA HIS A 606 15.72 -26.32 8.92
C HIS A 606 17.24 -26.50 9.06
N GLY A 607 17.94 -26.93 8.00
CA GLY A 607 19.38 -27.16 8.01
C GLY A 607 19.84 -28.29 8.95
N THR A 608 18.91 -29.16 9.35
CA THR A 608 19.12 -30.28 10.30
C THR A 608 18.25 -31.45 9.87
N ASP A 609 18.68 -32.68 10.15
CA ASP A 609 17.94 -33.89 9.77
C ASP A 609 16.57 -33.92 10.48
N CYS A 610 15.51 -33.74 9.70
CA CYS A 610 14.14 -33.61 10.19
C CYS A 610 13.30 -34.78 9.67
N GLN A 611 12.79 -35.61 10.58
CA GLN A 611 11.81 -36.65 10.25
C GLN A 611 10.42 -36.21 10.69
N ILE A 612 9.50 -36.10 9.73
CA ILE A 612 8.13 -35.67 9.98
C ILE A 612 7.28 -36.89 10.35
N ARG A 613 6.40 -36.71 11.34
CA ARG A 613 5.47 -37.78 11.73
C ARG A 613 4.56 -38.17 10.56
N PRO A 614 4.24 -39.47 10.41
CA PRO A 614 3.38 -39.93 9.33
C PRO A 614 1.98 -39.28 9.38
N PRO A 615 1.33 -39.09 8.22
CA PRO A 615 0.03 -38.42 8.15
C PRO A 615 -1.08 -39.25 8.77
N LYS A 616 -2.08 -38.55 9.32
CA LYS A 616 -3.39 -39.14 9.61
C LYS A 616 -4.16 -39.30 8.30
N LYS A 617 -4.68 -40.51 8.04
CA LYS A 617 -5.40 -40.87 6.80
C LYS A 617 -6.91 -40.83 7.05
N PHE A 618 -7.65 -40.19 6.16
CA PHE A 618 -9.11 -40.11 6.22
C PHE A 618 -9.73 -40.49 4.86
N PRO A 619 -10.74 -41.38 4.83
CA PRO A 619 -11.54 -41.58 3.63
C PRO A 619 -12.41 -40.35 3.37
N THR A 620 -12.60 -39.98 2.10
CA THR A 620 -13.46 -38.84 1.72
C THR A 620 -14.37 -39.23 0.55
N PRO A 621 -15.51 -38.52 0.35
CA PRO A 621 -16.41 -38.81 -0.77
C PRO A 621 -15.73 -38.74 -2.15
N TYR A 622 -14.67 -37.92 -2.26
CA TYR A 622 -13.92 -37.72 -3.48
C TYR A 622 -12.68 -38.62 -3.65
N GLY A 623 -12.35 -39.44 -2.65
CA GLY A 623 -11.13 -40.26 -2.65
C GLY A 623 -10.59 -40.46 -1.24
N GLY A 624 -9.54 -39.73 -0.90
CA GLY A 624 -8.93 -39.74 0.43
C GLY A 624 -8.33 -38.39 0.82
N ARG A 625 -7.86 -38.29 2.07
CA ARG A 625 -7.20 -37.10 2.61
C ARG A 625 -6.09 -37.53 3.57
N LEU A 626 -4.93 -36.89 3.44
CA LEU A 626 -3.78 -37.05 4.33
C LEU A 626 -3.59 -35.76 5.12
N VAL A 627 -3.40 -35.85 6.44
CA VAL A 627 -3.24 -34.68 7.32
C VAL A 627 -1.95 -34.80 8.11
N TRP A 628 -1.05 -33.83 7.91
CA TRP A 628 0.17 -33.65 8.68
C TRP A 628 0.02 -32.49 9.66
N THR A 629 0.70 -32.62 10.80
CA THR A 629 0.99 -31.51 11.71
C THR A 629 2.49 -31.23 11.60
N LEU A 630 2.84 -30.09 11.03
CA LEU A 630 4.23 -29.66 10.82
C LEU A 630 4.89 -29.27 12.17
N PRO A 631 6.22 -29.16 12.24
CA PRO A 631 6.95 -28.87 13.48
C PRO A 631 6.47 -27.60 14.20
N GLY A 632 6.09 -26.55 13.48
CA GLY A 632 5.51 -25.31 13.98
C GLY A 632 4.03 -25.39 14.40
N LYS A 633 3.49 -26.62 14.53
CA LYS A 633 2.07 -26.93 14.79
C LYS A 633 1.11 -26.45 13.69
N THR A 634 1.60 -26.15 12.48
CA THR A 634 0.74 -25.82 11.35
C THR A 634 0.14 -27.08 10.71
N LYS A 635 -1.11 -27.02 10.25
CA LYS A 635 -1.75 -28.13 9.55
C LYS A 635 -1.44 -28.07 8.05
N MET A 636 -1.01 -29.21 7.50
CA MET A 636 -0.88 -29.43 6.07
C MET A 636 -1.79 -30.58 5.65
N ILE A 637 -2.71 -30.32 4.74
CA ILE A 637 -3.77 -31.22 4.32
C ILE A 637 -3.64 -31.51 2.83
N VAL A 638 -3.39 -32.77 2.48
CA VAL A 638 -3.36 -33.23 1.08
C VAL A 638 -4.67 -33.93 0.76
N HIS A 639 -5.38 -33.41 -0.23
CA HIS A 639 -6.63 -33.93 -0.76
C HIS A 639 -6.32 -34.82 -1.97
N LEU A 640 -6.61 -36.13 -1.86
CA LEU A 640 -6.36 -37.12 -2.91
C LEU A 640 -7.64 -37.41 -3.67
N LYS A 641 -7.70 -37.03 -4.95
CA LYS A 641 -8.85 -37.30 -5.80
C LYS A 641 -8.73 -38.65 -6.49
N ASN A 642 -9.79 -39.43 -6.38
CA ASN A 642 -9.97 -40.66 -7.13
C ASN A 642 -10.76 -40.38 -8.43
N LYS A 643 -10.17 -40.74 -9.57
CA LYS A 643 -10.74 -40.56 -10.92
C LYS A 643 -12.00 -41.38 -11.20
N ASP A 644 -12.24 -42.43 -10.42
CA ASP A 644 -13.42 -43.29 -10.54
C ASP A 644 -14.59 -42.73 -9.72
N LYS A 645 -14.30 -42.00 -8.64
CA LYS A 645 -15.31 -41.31 -7.82
C LYS A 645 -15.69 -39.92 -8.36
N ILE A 646 -14.74 -39.20 -8.95
CA ILE A 646 -14.98 -37.89 -9.59
C ILE A 646 -14.59 -37.96 -11.06
N ARG A 647 -15.39 -37.33 -11.92
CA ARG A 647 -15.20 -37.16 -13.37
C ARG A 647 -13.73 -37.25 -13.84
N HIS A 648 -13.49 -38.28 -14.64
CA HIS A 648 -12.23 -38.55 -15.33
C HIS A 648 -11.78 -37.37 -16.21
N LYS A 649 -10.45 -37.09 -16.26
CA LYS A 649 -9.80 -36.04 -17.07
C LYS A 649 -10.18 -34.58 -16.75
N LYS A 650 -10.82 -34.29 -15.61
CA LYS A 650 -11.05 -32.90 -15.14
C LYS A 650 -10.24 -32.62 -13.87
N ARG A 651 -9.35 -31.63 -13.91
CA ARG A 651 -8.58 -31.17 -12.74
C ARG A 651 -9.45 -30.58 -11.63
N TRP A 652 -8.92 -30.51 -10.42
CA TRP A 652 -9.50 -29.67 -9.36
C TRP A 652 -9.54 -28.22 -9.86
N SER A 653 -10.74 -27.64 -9.91
CA SER A 653 -10.93 -26.23 -10.25
C SER A 653 -10.69 -25.38 -9.01
N GLN A 654 -10.21 -24.15 -9.20
CA GLN A 654 -9.98 -23.22 -8.09
C GLN A 654 -11.26 -22.97 -7.27
N VAL A 655 -12.37 -22.86 -7.98
CA VAL A 655 -13.71 -22.66 -7.40
C VAL A 655 -14.12 -23.81 -6.49
N MET A 656 -13.67 -25.03 -6.80
CA MET A 656 -14.09 -26.23 -6.08
C MET A 656 -13.53 -26.26 -4.67
N TYR A 657 -12.25 -25.91 -4.49
CA TYR A 657 -11.69 -25.81 -3.14
C TYR A 657 -12.19 -24.56 -2.41
N MET A 658 -12.45 -23.46 -3.12
CA MET A 658 -13.04 -22.26 -2.51
C MET A 658 -14.41 -22.56 -1.90
N TYR A 659 -15.25 -23.34 -2.60
CA TYR A 659 -16.54 -23.78 -2.08
C TYR A 659 -16.40 -24.68 -0.85
N TYR A 660 -15.46 -25.62 -0.87
CA TYR A 660 -15.19 -26.48 0.30
C TYR A 660 -14.72 -25.68 1.52
N LEU A 661 -13.78 -24.75 1.34
CA LEU A 661 -13.20 -23.99 2.45
C LEU A 661 -14.14 -22.91 2.98
N LEU A 662 -14.85 -22.19 2.11
CA LEU A 662 -15.69 -21.07 2.52
C LEU A 662 -17.15 -21.49 2.72
N GLY A 663 -17.70 -22.30 1.83
CA GLY A 663 -19.07 -22.82 1.97
C GLY A 663 -19.15 -23.81 3.13
N HIS A 664 -18.50 -24.96 2.99
CA HIS A 664 -18.67 -26.05 3.96
C HIS A 664 -17.99 -25.76 5.31
N ARG A 665 -16.72 -25.31 5.33
CA ARG A 665 -16.01 -25.10 6.62
C ARG A 665 -16.38 -23.83 7.37
N LEU A 666 -17.00 -22.84 6.72
CA LEU A 666 -17.32 -21.55 7.36
C LEU A 666 -18.82 -21.25 7.35
N MET A 667 -19.52 -21.41 6.22
CA MET A 667 -20.94 -21.07 6.12
C MET A 667 -21.87 -22.09 6.77
N GLU A 668 -21.53 -23.38 6.77
CA GLU A 668 -22.33 -24.42 7.42
C GLU A 668 -22.16 -24.46 8.95
N LEU A 669 -21.20 -23.71 9.50
CA LEU A 669 -21.03 -23.61 10.95
C LEU A 669 -22.29 -23.04 11.63
N PRO A 670 -22.75 -23.60 12.76
CA PRO A 670 -23.93 -23.12 13.49
C PRO A 670 -23.64 -21.86 14.32
N ILE A 671 -23.04 -20.83 13.71
CA ILE A 671 -22.65 -19.56 14.34
C ILE A 671 -23.45 -18.37 13.79
N HIS A 672 -23.55 -17.30 14.57
CA HIS A 672 -24.30 -16.09 14.21
C HIS A 672 -23.77 -15.40 12.94
N VAL A 673 -24.66 -14.90 12.08
CA VAL A 673 -24.32 -14.31 10.75
C VAL A 673 -23.28 -13.19 10.82
N LYS A 674 -23.45 -12.22 11.73
CA LYS A 674 -22.46 -11.13 11.93
C LYS A 674 -21.05 -11.63 12.26
N ARG A 675 -20.94 -12.76 12.98
CA ARG A 675 -19.65 -13.36 13.31
C ARG A 675 -19.03 -14.02 12.06
N LYS A 676 -19.85 -14.71 11.26
CA LYS A 676 -19.44 -15.26 9.95
C LYS A 676 -18.89 -14.18 9.02
N GLU A 677 -19.55 -13.03 8.94
CA GLU A 677 -19.10 -11.89 8.11
C GLU A 677 -17.71 -11.39 8.55
N VAL A 678 -17.46 -11.25 9.85
CA VAL A 678 -16.14 -10.81 10.36
C VAL A 678 -15.06 -11.86 10.06
N ILE A 679 -15.34 -13.14 10.30
CA ILE A 679 -14.39 -14.22 9.99
C ILE A 679 -14.12 -14.27 8.48
N ALA A 680 -15.16 -14.18 7.65
CA ALA A 680 -15.09 -14.15 6.19
C ALA A 680 -14.20 -13.00 5.68
N LYS A 681 -14.35 -11.82 6.29
CA LYS A 681 -13.59 -10.62 5.95
C LYS A 681 -12.09 -10.76 6.25
N ASN A 682 -11.75 -11.47 7.33
CA ASN A 682 -10.36 -11.72 7.77
C ASN A 682 -9.80 -13.07 7.29
N THR A 683 -10.57 -13.83 6.52
CA THR A 683 -10.13 -15.09 5.90
C THR A 683 -9.67 -14.81 4.47
N PHE A 684 -8.52 -15.36 4.11
CA PHE A 684 -7.89 -15.21 2.80
C PHE A 684 -7.51 -16.56 2.22
N ILE A 685 -7.67 -16.71 0.91
CA ILE A 685 -7.28 -17.89 0.16
C ILE A 685 -6.08 -17.51 -0.70
N LEU A 686 -4.94 -18.15 -0.46
CA LEU A 686 -3.73 -17.99 -1.27
C LEU A 686 -3.71 -19.10 -2.33
N ALA A 687 -4.00 -18.74 -3.57
CA ALA A 687 -3.92 -19.66 -4.71
C ALA A 687 -2.46 -19.83 -5.14
N LEU A 688 -2.04 -21.10 -5.26
CA LEU A 688 -0.67 -21.53 -5.55
C LEU A 688 -0.67 -22.58 -6.66
N ASP A 689 0.38 -22.56 -7.50
CA ASP A 689 0.69 -23.66 -8.42
C ASP A 689 1.66 -24.67 -7.74
N GLY A 690 1.76 -25.89 -8.27
CA GLY A 690 2.54 -26.99 -7.68
C GLY A 690 4.06 -26.82 -7.70
N ASP A 691 4.56 -25.85 -8.47
CA ASP A 691 5.97 -25.56 -8.78
C ASP A 691 6.44 -24.20 -8.21
N ILE A 692 5.63 -23.56 -7.36
CA ILE A 692 5.89 -22.21 -6.87
C ILE A 692 6.90 -22.19 -5.71
N ASP A 693 7.86 -21.26 -5.76
CA ASP A 693 8.78 -20.94 -4.66
C ASP A 693 8.54 -19.50 -4.16
N PHE A 694 8.28 -19.34 -2.86
CA PHE A 694 8.11 -18.04 -2.23
C PHE A 694 8.62 -18.01 -0.78
N LYS A 695 8.70 -16.80 -0.23
CA LYS A 695 9.12 -16.54 1.15
C LYS A 695 7.97 -15.90 1.97
N PRO A 696 7.96 -16.04 3.30
CA PRO A 696 6.92 -15.46 4.15
C PRO A 696 6.75 -13.95 3.99
N GLU A 697 7.83 -13.22 3.71
CA GLU A 697 7.78 -11.78 3.46
C GLU A 697 6.91 -11.41 2.26
N ALA A 698 6.87 -12.26 1.22
CA ALA A 698 6.03 -12.03 0.05
C ALA A 698 4.54 -12.13 0.38
N VAL A 699 4.14 -13.10 1.21
CA VAL A 699 2.75 -13.27 1.66
C VAL A 699 2.34 -12.11 2.58
N LEU A 700 3.21 -11.70 3.49
CA LEU A 700 2.98 -10.54 4.37
C LEU A 700 2.72 -9.26 3.57
N LEU A 701 3.46 -9.02 2.48
CA LEU A 701 3.22 -7.86 1.62
C LEU A 701 1.84 -7.90 0.94
N LEU A 702 1.31 -9.09 0.62
CA LEU A 702 -0.06 -9.22 0.10
C LEU A 702 -1.09 -9.01 1.21
N LEU A 703 -0.85 -9.54 2.41
CA LEU A 703 -1.71 -9.33 3.58
C LEU A 703 -1.78 -7.85 3.96
N ASP A 704 -0.67 -7.12 3.92
CA ASP A 704 -0.61 -5.68 4.17
C ASP A 704 -1.49 -4.89 3.18
N LEU A 705 -1.49 -5.28 1.90
CA LEU A 705 -2.37 -4.69 0.90
C LEU A 705 -3.85 -5.00 1.19
N MET A 706 -4.15 -6.23 1.60
CA MET A 706 -5.50 -6.62 2.01
C MET A 706 -5.97 -5.89 3.27
N LYS A 707 -5.09 -5.63 4.24
CA LYS A 707 -5.42 -4.81 5.43
C LYS A 707 -5.73 -3.36 5.06
N LYS A 708 -5.03 -2.83 4.05
CA LYS A 708 -5.13 -1.43 3.64
C LYS A 708 -6.49 -1.06 3.03
N ASP A 709 -7.12 -1.94 2.27
CA ASP A 709 -8.40 -1.69 1.60
C ASP A 709 -9.36 -2.88 1.79
N GLU A 710 -10.46 -2.64 2.52
CA GLU A 710 -11.46 -3.67 2.79
C GLU A 710 -12.23 -4.09 1.53
N LYS A 711 -12.30 -3.22 0.51
CA LYS A 711 -12.92 -3.54 -0.78
C LYS A 711 -11.95 -4.24 -1.74
N LEU A 712 -10.72 -4.53 -1.31
CA LEU A 712 -9.78 -5.33 -2.07
C LEU A 712 -10.22 -6.80 -2.02
N GLY A 713 -10.69 -7.32 -3.15
CA GLY A 713 -11.14 -8.70 -3.28
C GLY A 713 -10.00 -9.65 -3.65
N ALA A 714 -9.01 -9.18 -4.40
CA ALA A 714 -7.84 -9.96 -4.79
C ALA A 714 -6.56 -9.11 -4.85
N ALA A 715 -5.42 -9.68 -4.46
CA ALA A 715 -4.10 -9.08 -4.60
C ALA A 715 -3.12 -10.11 -5.18
N CYS A 716 -2.36 -9.71 -6.20
CA CYS A 716 -1.35 -10.59 -6.81
C CYS A 716 0.07 -10.08 -6.58
N GLY A 717 0.99 -11.03 -6.41
CA GLY A 717 2.43 -10.76 -6.39
C GLY A 717 3.05 -10.73 -7.79
N ARG A 718 4.30 -10.32 -7.85
CA ARG A 718 5.17 -10.39 -9.02
C ARG A 718 5.70 -11.81 -9.18
N ILE A 719 5.48 -12.36 -10.37
CA ILE A 719 5.93 -13.69 -10.76
C ILE A 719 7.23 -13.57 -11.58
N HIS A 720 8.24 -14.36 -11.20
CA HIS A 720 9.50 -14.49 -11.91
C HIS A 720 9.60 -15.88 -12.54
N PRO A 721 9.64 -15.97 -13.88
CA PRO A 721 9.82 -17.25 -14.54
C PRO A 721 11.28 -17.74 -14.38
N VAL A 722 11.42 -19.00 -13.99
CA VAL A 722 12.66 -19.74 -13.81
C VAL A 722 12.73 -20.88 -14.83
N GLY A 723 13.94 -21.20 -15.28
CA GLY A 723 14.18 -22.21 -16.32
C GLY A 723 15.34 -21.82 -17.22
N GLN A 724 15.65 -22.69 -18.18
CA GLN A 724 16.74 -22.56 -19.13
C GLN A 724 16.24 -22.49 -20.58
N GLY A 725 17.06 -21.91 -21.45
CA GLY A 725 16.80 -21.86 -22.90
C GLY A 725 16.09 -20.59 -23.41
N PRO A 726 16.02 -20.44 -24.75
CA PRO A 726 15.54 -19.23 -25.40
C PRO A 726 14.05 -18.94 -25.15
N MET A 727 13.23 -19.99 -24.99
CA MET A 727 11.80 -19.83 -24.71
C MET A 727 11.56 -19.19 -23.34
N VAL A 728 12.38 -19.54 -22.35
CA VAL A 728 12.33 -18.93 -21.01
C VAL A 728 12.79 -17.48 -21.05
N TRP A 729 13.81 -17.14 -21.86
CA TRP A 729 14.27 -15.76 -22.02
C TRP A 729 13.18 -14.85 -22.62
N TYR A 730 12.46 -15.35 -23.62
CA TYR A 730 11.31 -14.64 -24.18
C TYR A 730 10.23 -14.40 -23.13
N GLN A 731 9.88 -15.43 -22.35
CA GLN A 731 8.87 -15.31 -21.28
C GLN A 731 9.32 -14.34 -20.17
N LYS A 732 10.60 -14.34 -19.78
CA LYS A 732 11.17 -13.36 -18.83
C LYS A 732 10.95 -11.92 -19.31
N PHE A 733 11.23 -11.66 -20.59
CA PHE A 733 11.03 -10.34 -21.18
C PHE A 733 9.53 -9.96 -21.24
N GLU A 734 8.68 -10.88 -21.68
CA GLU A 734 7.25 -10.66 -21.77
C GLU A 734 6.60 -10.39 -20.40
N TYR A 735 6.94 -11.19 -19.39
CA TYR A 735 6.47 -10.98 -18.01
C TYR A 735 6.95 -9.64 -17.47
N ALA A 736 8.19 -9.23 -17.76
CA ALA A 736 8.70 -7.93 -17.35
C ALA A 736 7.90 -6.78 -17.98
N ILE A 737 7.62 -6.82 -19.28
CA ILE A 737 6.80 -5.81 -19.97
C ILE A 737 5.37 -5.78 -19.41
N GLY A 738 4.74 -6.95 -19.27
CA GLY A 738 3.38 -7.07 -18.74
C GLY A 738 3.27 -6.49 -17.33
N HIS A 739 4.23 -6.79 -16.46
CA HIS A 739 4.26 -6.28 -15.10
C HIS A 739 4.58 -4.78 -15.02
N TRP A 740 5.58 -4.30 -15.75
CA TRP A 740 6.07 -2.92 -15.64
C TRP A 740 5.22 -1.89 -16.36
N LEU A 741 4.62 -2.25 -17.48
CA LEU A 741 3.85 -1.31 -18.30
C LEU A 741 2.35 -1.56 -18.13
N GLN A 742 1.87 -2.75 -18.47
CA GLN A 742 0.43 -3.00 -18.54
C GLN A 742 -0.20 -3.01 -17.14
N LYS A 743 0.28 -3.86 -16.22
CA LYS A 743 -0.28 -3.98 -14.86
C LYS A 743 -0.11 -2.68 -14.06
N ALA A 744 1.03 -2.01 -14.21
CA ALA A 744 1.25 -0.71 -13.60
C ALA A 744 0.26 0.36 -14.12
N THR A 745 0.02 0.40 -15.43
CA THR A 745 -0.94 1.32 -16.06
C THR A 745 -2.36 1.02 -15.60
N GLU A 746 -2.79 -0.24 -15.65
CA GLU A 746 -4.10 -0.68 -15.16
C GLU A 746 -4.33 -0.30 -13.69
N HIS A 747 -3.31 -0.50 -12.86
CA HIS A 747 -3.36 -0.14 -11.44
C HIS A 747 -3.46 1.38 -11.21
N VAL A 748 -2.82 2.20 -12.05
CA VAL A 748 -2.88 3.67 -11.96
C VAL A 748 -4.22 4.22 -12.44
N ILE A 749 -4.76 3.69 -13.54
CA ILE A 749 -6.00 4.19 -14.17
C ILE A 749 -7.24 3.71 -13.42
N GLY A 750 -7.22 2.51 -12.83
CA GLY A 750 -8.35 2.01 -12.05
C GLY A 750 -8.00 0.78 -11.22
N CYS A 751 -8.08 -0.39 -11.86
CA CYS A 751 -7.80 -1.68 -11.25
C CYS A 751 -7.16 -2.64 -12.26
N VAL A 752 -6.49 -3.65 -11.73
CA VAL A 752 -5.91 -4.73 -12.52
C VAL A 752 -7.02 -5.69 -12.95
N LEU A 753 -7.00 -6.18 -14.19
CA LEU A 753 -8.05 -7.08 -14.70
C LEU A 753 -7.92 -8.54 -14.26
N CYS A 754 -6.73 -8.94 -13.80
CA CYS A 754 -6.42 -10.34 -13.54
C CYS A 754 -5.32 -10.47 -12.48
N SER A 755 -5.60 -11.30 -11.48
CA SER A 755 -4.65 -11.86 -10.54
C SER A 755 -4.33 -13.30 -10.99
N PRO A 756 -3.08 -13.63 -11.35
CA PRO A 756 -2.73 -14.95 -11.86
C PRO A 756 -2.93 -16.03 -10.79
N GLY A 757 -3.36 -17.22 -11.21
CA GLY A 757 -3.65 -18.33 -10.29
C GLY A 757 -2.46 -18.88 -9.46
N CYS A 758 -1.21 -18.55 -9.83
CA CYS A 758 -0.01 -19.14 -9.27
C CYS A 758 0.50 -18.52 -7.96
N PHE A 759 0.20 -17.25 -7.69
CA PHE A 759 0.53 -16.57 -6.43
C PHE A 759 -0.36 -15.34 -6.23
N SER A 760 -1.62 -15.61 -5.84
CA SER A 760 -2.62 -14.57 -5.61
C SER A 760 -3.43 -14.85 -4.36
N LEU A 761 -3.68 -13.78 -3.61
CA LEU A 761 -4.46 -13.80 -2.39
C LEU A 761 -5.88 -13.30 -2.69
N PHE A 762 -6.90 -14.04 -2.29
CA PHE A 762 -8.32 -13.71 -2.46
C PHE A 762 -9.01 -13.56 -1.10
N ARG A 763 -9.88 -12.56 -0.93
CA ARG A 763 -10.64 -12.36 0.31
C ARG A 763 -11.86 -13.27 0.37
N GLY A 764 -12.06 -13.96 1.49
CA GLY A 764 -13.18 -14.87 1.72
C GLY A 764 -14.54 -14.20 1.54
N GLU A 765 -14.76 -13.03 2.14
CA GLU A 765 -15.98 -12.23 1.97
C GLU A 765 -16.28 -11.92 0.50
N ALA A 766 -15.27 -11.55 -0.28
CA ALA A 766 -15.45 -11.19 -1.68
C ALA A 766 -15.80 -12.40 -2.55
N LEU A 767 -15.23 -13.57 -2.22
CA LEU A 767 -15.59 -14.83 -2.87
C LEU A 767 -16.98 -15.30 -2.45
N MET A 768 -17.38 -15.13 -1.20
CA MET A 768 -18.68 -15.57 -0.69
C MET A 768 -19.87 -14.70 -1.09
N ASP A 769 -19.66 -13.57 -1.76
CA ASP A 769 -20.76 -12.80 -2.34
C ASP A 769 -21.64 -13.71 -3.21
N ASP A 770 -22.95 -13.68 -2.93
CA ASP A 770 -23.92 -14.60 -3.52
C ASP A 770 -23.83 -14.70 -5.03
N ALA A 771 -23.48 -13.66 -5.80
CA ALA A 771 -23.34 -13.85 -7.25
C ALA A 771 -21.91 -13.95 -7.79
N VAL A 772 -20.92 -14.10 -6.91
CA VAL A 772 -19.65 -14.71 -7.29
C VAL A 772 -19.84 -16.23 -7.26
N MET A 773 -20.10 -16.83 -6.10
CA MET A 773 -20.17 -18.30 -5.99
C MET A 773 -21.47 -18.90 -6.54
N ASN A 774 -22.65 -18.27 -6.42
CA ASN A 774 -23.86 -18.85 -7.04
C ASN A 774 -23.81 -18.85 -8.56
N LYS A 775 -23.02 -17.95 -9.16
CA LYS A 775 -22.80 -17.95 -10.61
C LYS A 775 -22.00 -19.19 -11.04
N TYR A 776 -21.23 -19.82 -10.15
CA TYR A 776 -20.58 -21.12 -10.37
C TYR A 776 -21.43 -22.34 -9.96
N THR A 777 -22.35 -22.22 -9.00
CA THR A 777 -23.13 -23.37 -8.51
C THR A 777 -24.46 -23.59 -9.23
N THR A 778 -24.98 -22.59 -9.93
CA THR A 778 -26.29 -22.67 -10.61
C THR A 778 -26.29 -23.59 -11.82
N VAL A 779 -27.33 -24.43 -11.94
CA VAL A 779 -27.49 -25.42 -13.01
C VAL A 779 -27.74 -24.73 -14.34
N SER A 780 -26.87 -25.05 -15.29
CA SER A 780 -26.86 -24.47 -16.63
C SER A 780 -28.03 -24.94 -17.50
N THR A 781 -28.90 -24.01 -17.90
CA THR A 781 -29.98 -24.26 -18.87
C THR A 781 -29.63 -23.89 -20.32
N GLU A 782 -28.62 -23.04 -20.55
CA GLU A 782 -28.24 -22.55 -21.88
C GLU A 782 -26.75 -22.79 -22.19
N ALA A 783 -26.35 -22.78 -23.47
CA ALA A 783 -24.97 -23.03 -23.90
C ALA A 783 -23.91 -22.12 -23.24
N ARG A 784 -24.26 -20.85 -22.97
CA ARG A 784 -23.45 -19.89 -22.19
C ARG A 784 -23.26 -20.31 -20.73
N HIS A 785 -24.20 -21.05 -20.17
CA HIS A 785 -24.17 -21.53 -18.79
C HIS A 785 -23.38 -22.85 -18.65
N PHE A 786 -23.10 -23.59 -19.73
CA PHE A 786 -22.35 -24.88 -19.66
C PHE A 786 -20.90 -24.72 -19.15
N VAL A 787 -20.45 -23.47 -19.06
CA VAL A 787 -19.23 -23.00 -18.41
C VAL A 787 -19.30 -23.06 -16.88
N GLN A 788 -20.49 -22.86 -16.29
CA GLN A 788 -20.68 -22.56 -14.87
C GLN A 788 -20.78 -23.81 -13.99
N CYS A 789 -21.53 -24.82 -14.40
CA CYS A 789 -21.94 -25.87 -13.47
C CYS A 789 -21.18 -27.18 -13.70
N LYS A 790 -20.34 -27.64 -12.74
CA LYS A 790 -19.94 -29.06 -12.66
C LYS A 790 -19.25 -29.48 -11.35
N LEU A 791 -20.04 -29.60 -10.30
CA LEU A 791 -19.93 -30.70 -9.33
C LEU A 791 -21.28 -30.92 -8.64
N LEU A 792 -22.03 -31.94 -9.06
CA LEU A 792 -23.02 -32.58 -8.20
C LEU A 792 -22.24 -33.71 -7.49
N ILE A 793 -21.92 -33.50 -6.22
CA ILE A 793 -21.68 -34.61 -5.29
C ILE A 793 -23.09 -35.03 -4.82
N PRO A 794 -23.47 -36.32 -4.88
CA PRO A 794 -24.65 -36.77 -4.18
C PRO A 794 -24.37 -36.63 -2.68
N MET A 795 -25.02 -35.68 -2.01
CA MET A 795 -25.14 -35.68 -0.56
C MET A 795 -26.42 -36.46 -0.25
N GLU A 796 -26.27 -37.53 0.52
CA GLU A 796 -27.40 -38.28 1.08
C GLU A 796 -28.28 -37.31 1.87
N ARG A 797 -29.44 -36.99 1.30
CA ARG A 797 -30.61 -36.58 2.07
C ARG A 797 -31.36 -37.89 2.32
N GLY A 798 -31.76 -38.12 3.57
CA GLY A 798 -32.52 -39.30 3.95
C GLY A 798 -33.63 -39.62 2.95
N ASP A 799 -33.79 -40.92 2.72
CA ASP A 799 -34.73 -41.64 1.84
C ASP A 799 -34.46 -41.62 0.32
N ASN A 800 -33.74 -42.67 -0.11
CA ASN A 800 -33.95 -43.53 -1.29
C ASN A 800 -34.59 -42.95 -2.57
N ASP A 801 -33.96 -41.96 -3.21
CA ASP A 801 -34.06 -41.82 -4.68
C ASP A 801 -32.85 -41.07 -5.27
N ILE A 802 -31.97 -41.79 -5.96
CA ILE A 802 -30.81 -41.24 -6.67
C ILE A 802 -31.14 -41.10 -8.15
N ALA A 803 -31.52 -39.90 -8.59
CA ALA A 803 -31.77 -39.62 -10.01
C ALA A 803 -30.48 -39.14 -10.72
N TYR A 804 -29.83 -40.02 -11.48
CA TYR A 804 -28.80 -39.64 -12.45
C TYR A 804 -29.46 -39.25 -13.79
N LYS A 805 -29.23 -38.02 -14.29
CA LYS A 805 -29.61 -37.64 -15.66
C LYS A 805 -28.42 -37.13 -16.46
N TYR A 806 -27.85 -38.02 -17.28
CA TYR A 806 -26.88 -37.71 -18.34
C TYR A 806 -27.57 -36.97 -19.49
N ILE A 807 -26.94 -35.91 -20.03
CA ILE A 807 -27.29 -35.38 -21.36
C ILE A 807 -26.02 -35.27 -22.20
N ASN A 808 -25.89 -36.21 -23.13
CA ASN A 808 -25.03 -36.15 -24.31
C ASN A 808 -25.76 -35.31 -25.37
N HIS A 809 -25.20 -34.16 -25.78
CA HIS A 809 -25.56 -33.55 -27.06
C HIS A 809 -24.31 -33.10 -27.81
N LYS A 810 -23.86 -33.97 -28.72
CA LYS A 810 -22.94 -33.64 -29.82
C LYS A 810 -23.75 -32.89 -30.88
N HIS A 811 -23.76 -31.55 -30.86
CA HIS A 811 -23.98 -30.69 -32.04
C HIS A 811 -23.98 -29.21 -31.60
N CYS A 812 -22.85 -28.52 -31.81
CA CYS A 812 -22.73 -27.11 -32.24
C CYS A 812 -21.29 -26.59 -31.94
N LEU A 813 -20.47 -26.40 -32.98
CA LEU A 813 -19.06 -25.99 -32.88
C LEU A 813 -18.87 -24.62 -32.19
N ILE A 814 -19.77 -23.66 -32.43
CA ILE A 814 -19.72 -22.31 -31.81
C ILE A 814 -20.07 -22.37 -30.30
N LYS A 815 -20.85 -23.37 -29.86
CA LYS A 815 -21.25 -23.56 -28.44
C LYS A 815 -20.17 -24.25 -27.58
N CYS A 816 -19.30 -25.07 -28.19
CA CYS A 816 -18.16 -25.67 -27.49
C CYS A 816 -17.02 -24.68 -27.23
N LEU A 817 -16.85 -23.67 -28.10
CA LEU A 817 -15.75 -22.72 -28.00
C LEU A 817 -15.85 -21.84 -26.74
N SER A 818 -17.07 -21.39 -26.40
CA SER A 818 -17.35 -20.60 -25.19
C SER A 818 -17.07 -21.40 -23.91
N VAL A 819 -17.50 -22.67 -23.88
CA VAL A 819 -17.27 -23.60 -22.75
C VAL A 819 -15.78 -23.84 -22.49
N HIS A 820 -14.97 -23.94 -23.55
CA HIS A 820 -13.52 -24.10 -23.43
C HIS A 820 -12.81 -22.81 -23.01
N MET A 821 -13.24 -21.65 -23.53
CA MET A 821 -12.57 -20.35 -23.29
C MET A 821 -12.62 -19.91 -21.82
N TYR A 822 -13.77 -20.06 -21.16
CA TYR A 822 -13.92 -19.67 -19.76
C TYR A 822 -13.36 -20.72 -18.78
N ALA A 823 -13.47 -22.02 -19.11
CA ALA A 823 -12.85 -23.08 -18.31
C ALA A 823 -11.31 -23.09 -18.40
N ALA A 824 -10.73 -22.46 -19.43
CA ALA A 824 -9.28 -22.36 -19.62
C ALA A 824 -8.63 -21.15 -18.90
N GLY A 825 -9.42 -20.27 -18.27
CA GLY A 825 -8.94 -19.06 -17.58
C GLY A 825 -9.84 -18.68 -16.40
N GLU A 826 -10.02 -19.61 -15.46
CA GLU A 826 -10.87 -19.46 -14.27
C GLU A 826 -10.45 -18.25 -13.40
N ASP A 827 -9.15 -18.00 -13.29
CA ASP A 827 -8.54 -16.90 -12.54
C ASP A 827 -8.97 -15.51 -13.04
N ARG A 828 -8.92 -15.29 -14.35
CA ARG A 828 -9.35 -14.05 -15.01
C ARG A 828 -10.83 -13.83 -14.89
N TRP A 829 -11.59 -14.91 -15.02
CA TRP A 829 -13.03 -14.82 -14.94
C TRP A 829 -13.49 -14.51 -13.51
N LEU A 830 -12.88 -15.14 -12.51
CA LEU A 830 -13.10 -14.82 -11.10
C LEU A 830 -12.80 -13.35 -10.82
N CYS A 831 -11.68 -12.82 -11.31
CA CYS A 831 -11.36 -11.40 -11.20
C CYS A 831 -12.41 -10.51 -11.87
N THR A 832 -12.89 -10.88 -13.06
CA THR A 832 -13.94 -10.13 -13.78
C THR A 832 -15.25 -10.07 -12.97
N LEU A 833 -15.63 -11.18 -12.32
CA LEU A 833 -16.80 -11.23 -11.44
C LEU A 833 -16.63 -10.34 -10.20
N LEU A 834 -15.46 -10.37 -9.56
CA LEU A 834 -15.13 -9.49 -8.43
C LEU A 834 -15.24 -8.01 -8.84
N LEU A 835 -14.74 -7.65 -10.03
CA LEU A 835 -14.85 -6.30 -10.57
C LEU A 835 -16.31 -5.90 -10.84
N GLN A 836 -17.12 -6.78 -11.42
CA GLN A 836 -18.56 -6.57 -11.67
C GLN A 836 -19.36 -6.40 -10.35
N ARG A 837 -18.85 -6.92 -9.24
CA ARG A 837 -19.42 -6.85 -7.88
C ARG A 837 -19.01 -5.61 -7.08
N GLY A 838 -18.06 -4.82 -7.60
CA GLY A 838 -17.58 -3.60 -6.94
C GLY A 838 -16.32 -3.79 -6.11
N TYR A 839 -15.75 -5.00 -6.08
CA TYR A 839 -14.45 -5.24 -5.48
C TYR A 839 -13.33 -4.71 -6.38
N ARG A 840 -12.18 -4.44 -5.76
CA ARG A 840 -10.96 -4.03 -6.43
C ARG A 840 -9.98 -5.19 -6.50
N VAL A 841 -9.12 -5.15 -7.52
CA VAL A 841 -7.98 -6.04 -7.68
C VAL A 841 -6.70 -5.19 -7.79
N GLU A 842 -5.69 -5.49 -6.99
CA GLU A 842 -4.40 -4.80 -6.95
C GLU A 842 -3.21 -5.72 -7.24
N TYR A 843 -2.11 -5.12 -7.67
CA TYR A 843 -0.83 -5.78 -7.96
C TYR A 843 0.26 -5.23 -7.05
N SER A 844 1.05 -6.14 -6.45
CA SER A 844 2.19 -5.82 -5.59
C SER A 844 3.51 -6.12 -6.30
N ALA A 845 4.21 -5.07 -6.72
CA ALA A 845 5.51 -5.21 -7.38
C ALA A 845 6.64 -5.67 -6.44
N ALA A 846 6.44 -5.57 -5.12
CA ALA A 846 7.43 -5.91 -4.10
C ALA A 846 7.25 -7.33 -3.52
N SER A 847 6.13 -7.98 -3.82
CA SER A 847 5.84 -9.34 -3.36
C SER A 847 6.29 -10.31 -4.45
N ASP A 848 7.45 -10.93 -4.28
CA ASP A 848 8.07 -11.77 -5.31
C ASP A 848 7.80 -13.26 -5.07
N ALA A 849 7.49 -13.98 -6.15
CA ALA A 849 7.41 -15.43 -6.21
C ALA A 849 8.04 -15.96 -7.50
N TYR A 850 8.53 -17.20 -7.48
CA TYR A 850 9.26 -17.84 -8.58
C TYR A 850 8.51 -19.10 -9.04
N THR A 851 8.39 -19.29 -10.36
CA THR A 851 7.68 -20.44 -10.98
C THR A 851 8.49 -20.97 -12.14
N HIS A 852 8.39 -22.26 -12.43
CA HIS A 852 8.98 -22.87 -13.59
C HIS A 852 8.16 -22.55 -14.85
N SER A 853 8.83 -22.00 -15.86
CA SER A 853 8.20 -21.68 -17.14
C SER A 853 8.51 -22.74 -18.20
N PRO A 854 7.58 -23.03 -19.14
CA PRO A 854 7.81 -23.97 -20.22
C PRO A 854 9.13 -23.72 -20.97
N GLU A 855 9.98 -24.73 -21.05
CA GLU A 855 11.26 -24.66 -21.78
C GLU A 855 11.09 -25.05 -23.26
N GLY A 856 10.15 -25.97 -23.55
CA GLY A 856 9.83 -26.44 -24.89
C GLY A 856 8.76 -25.61 -25.61
N PHE A 857 8.82 -25.58 -26.95
CA PHE A 857 7.85 -24.86 -27.77
C PHE A 857 6.43 -25.42 -27.66
N ASP A 858 6.27 -26.75 -27.63
CA ASP A 858 4.95 -27.39 -27.59
C ASP A 858 4.15 -27.04 -26.33
N GLU A 859 4.82 -27.05 -25.17
CA GLU A 859 4.21 -26.67 -23.89
C GLU A 859 3.86 -25.19 -23.87
N PHE A 860 4.78 -24.33 -24.32
CA PHE A 860 4.54 -22.91 -24.47
C PHE A 860 3.35 -22.62 -25.39
N TYR A 861 3.29 -23.25 -26.56
CA TYR A 861 2.20 -23.08 -27.52
C TYR A 861 0.85 -23.51 -26.93
N ASN A 862 0.81 -24.66 -26.25
CA ASN A 862 -0.39 -25.15 -25.57
C ASN A 862 -0.83 -24.24 -24.42
N GLN A 863 0.10 -23.57 -23.74
CA GLN A 863 -0.22 -22.53 -22.76
C GLN A 863 -0.87 -21.31 -23.43
N ARG A 864 -0.28 -20.79 -24.51
CA ARG A 864 -0.79 -19.60 -25.23
C ARG A 864 -2.14 -19.80 -25.87
N ARG A 865 -2.37 -20.98 -26.43
CA ARG A 865 -3.64 -21.39 -27.00
C ARG A 865 -4.79 -21.38 -25.98
N ARG A 866 -4.48 -21.52 -24.68
CA ARG A 866 -5.47 -21.37 -23.59
C ARG A 866 -5.61 -19.92 -23.15
N TRP A 867 -4.51 -19.20 -23.01
CA TRP A 867 -4.51 -17.86 -22.43
C TRP A 867 -5.06 -16.78 -23.37
N VAL A 868 -4.71 -16.78 -24.66
CA VAL A 868 -5.14 -15.70 -25.56
C VAL A 868 -6.67 -15.68 -25.71
N PRO A 869 -7.34 -16.81 -25.99
CA PRO A 869 -8.80 -16.85 -26.07
C PRO A 869 -9.50 -16.46 -24.75
N SER A 870 -8.96 -16.87 -23.60
CA SER A 870 -9.55 -16.53 -22.31
C SER A 870 -9.39 -15.05 -21.97
N THR A 871 -8.28 -14.39 -22.37
CA THR A 871 -8.13 -12.94 -22.24
C THR A 871 -9.24 -12.23 -23.00
N MET A 872 -9.44 -12.59 -24.27
CA MET A 872 -10.41 -11.93 -25.14
C MET A 872 -11.84 -12.14 -24.64
N ALA A 873 -12.20 -13.35 -24.21
CA ALA A 873 -13.52 -13.62 -23.67
C ALA A 873 -13.83 -12.77 -22.43
N ASN A 874 -12.90 -12.66 -21.48
CA ASN A 874 -13.10 -11.91 -20.24
C ASN A 874 -13.19 -10.39 -20.47
N ILE A 875 -12.35 -9.84 -21.35
CA ILE A 875 -12.46 -8.41 -21.70
C ILE A 875 -13.80 -8.17 -22.40
N MET A 876 -14.26 -9.07 -23.28
CA MET A 876 -15.56 -8.95 -23.93
C MET A 876 -16.73 -8.99 -22.93
N ASP A 877 -16.69 -9.89 -21.94
CA ASP A 877 -17.69 -9.97 -20.87
C ASP A 877 -17.76 -8.66 -20.06
N LEU A 878 -16.60 -8.11 -19.69
CA LEU A 878 -16.50 -6.81 -19.01
C LEU A 878 -17.07 -5.67 -19.87
N LEU A 879 -16.78 -5.67 -21.17
CA LEU A 879 -17.27 -4.66 -22.12
C LEU A 879 -18.76 -4.79 -22.41
N MET A 880 -19.36 -5.98 -22.34
CA MET A 880 -20.80 -6.17 -22.49
C MET A 880 -21.58 -5.67 -21.28
N ASP A 881 -21.11 -5.97 -20.07
CA ASP A 881 -21.76 -5.58 -18.80
C ASP A 881 -21.29 -4.23 -18.24
N TYR A 882 -20.55 -3.43 -19.04
CA TYR A 882 -19.88 -2.21 -18.58
C TYR A 882 -20.80 -1.22 -17.86
N LYS A 883 -22.05 -1.04 -18.29
CA LYS A 883 -23.00 -0.09 -17.68
C LYS A 883 -23.28 -0.45 -16.22
N ARG A 884 -23.43 -1.75 -15.94
CA ARG A 884 -23.63 -2.26 -14.58
C ARG A 884 -22.35 -2.14 -13.77
N THR A 885 -21.22 -2.53 -14.35
CA THR A 885 -19.92 -2.49 -13.68
C THR A 885 -19.54 -1.07 -13.26
N VAL A 886 -19.68 -0.07 -14.14
CA VAL A 886 -19.42 1.35 -13.82
C VAL A 886 -20.40 1.88 -12.76
N LYS A 887 -21.63 1.35 -12.71
CA LYS A 887 -22.61 1.76 -11.69
C LYS A 887 -22.23 1.23 -10.31
N VAL A 888 -21.73 0.00 -10.22
CA VAL A 888 -21.43 -0.71 -8.95
C VAL A 888 -20.01 -0.45 -8.46
N ASN A 889 -19.02 -0.41 -9.35
CA ASN A 889 -17.60 -0.32 -9.00
C ASN A 889 -17.06 1.11 -9.17
N ASN A 890 -16.70 1.77 -8.06
CA ASN A 890 -16.19 3.14 -8.10
C ASN A 890 -14.78 3.26 -8.71
N ASN A 891 -14.03 2.16 -8.81
CA ASN A 891 -12.69 2.15 -9.41
C ASN A 891 -12.71 1.99 -10.94
N ILE A 892 -13.87 1.71 -11.54
CA ILE A 892 -14.04 1.51 -12.98
C ILE A 892 -14.90 2.65 -13.54
N SER A 893 -14.26 3.57 -14.27
CA SER A 893 -14.95 4.64 -14.99
C SER A 893 -15.30 4.26 -16.42
N PHE A 894 -16.11 5.10 -17.07
CA PHE A 894 -16.35 4.99 -18.50
C PHE A 894 -15.06 5.08 -19.34
N LEU A 895 -14.12 5.95 -18.97
CA LEU A 895 -12.83 6.08 -19.67
C LEU A 895 -11.97 4.82 -19.51
N TYR A 896 -12.01 4.16 -18.35
CA TYR A 896 -11.35 2.87 -18.16
C TYR A 896 -11.93 1.81 -19.12
N ILE A 897 -13.25 1.75 -19.26
CA ILE A 897 -13.92 0.84 -20.21
C ILE A 897 -13.51 1.17 -21.66
N MET A 898 -13.41 2.46 -22.01
CA MET A 898 -12.92 2.88 -23.33
C MET A 898 -11.48 2.42 -23.58
N TYR A 899 -10.60 2.53 -22.59
CA TYR A 899 -9.23 2.00 -22.66
C TYR A 899 -9.23 0.49 -22.93
N GLN A 900 -10.06 -0.28 -22.22
CA GLN A 900 -10.18 -1.72 -22.44
C GLN A 900 -10.75 -2.05 -23.83
N ALA A 901 -11.67 -1.24 -24.34
CA ALA A 901 -12.18 -1.39 -25.70
C ALA A 901 -11.09 -1.14 -26.75
N VAL A 902 -10.26 -0.12 -26.58
CA VAL A 902 -9.13 0.16 -27.47
C VAL A 902 -8.10 -0.97 -27.43
N LEU A 903 -7.79 -1.51 -26.25
CA LEU A 903 -6.90 -2.67 -26.12
C LEU A 903 -7.46 -3.91 -26.84
N MET A 904 -8.76 -4.17 -26.72
CA MET A 904 -9.43 -5.26 -27.42
C MET A 904 -9.34 -5.08 -28.94
N ILE A 905 -9.65 -3.88 -29.44
CA ILE A 905 -9.57 -3.56 -30.86
C ILE A 905 -8.13 -3.73 -31.36
N GLY A 906 -7.14 -3.23 -30.63
CA GLY A 906 -5.73 -3.39 -30.96
C GLY A 906 -5.29 -4.86 -31.03
N SER A 907 -5.77 -5.68 -30.10
CA SER A 907 -5.48 -7.12 -30.06
C SER A 907 -6.08 -7.88 -31.25
N ILE A 908 -7.28 -7.48 -31.70
CA ILE A 908 -7.95 -8.06 -32.87
C ILE A 908 -7.27 -7.62 -34.17
N LEU A 909 -6.86 -6.35 -34.26
CA LEU A 909 -6.23 -5.79 -35.45
C LEU A 909 -4.75 -6.19 -35.62
N GLY A 910 -4.05 -6.52 -34.52
CA GLY A 910 -2.62 -6.82 -34.50
C GLY A 910 -2.16 -7.83 -35.56
N PRO A 911 -2.76 -9.03 -35.65
CA PRO A 911 -2.43 -10.01 -36.70
C PRO A 911 -2.60 -9.45 -38.13
N GLY A 912 -3.63 -8.62 -38.35
CA GLY A 912 -3.87 -7.95 -39.63
C GLY A 912 -2.80 -6.90 -39.95
N SER A 913 -2.31 -6.16 -38.95
CA SER A 913 -1.22 -5.21 -39.12
C SER A 913 0.10 -5.90 -39.49
N ILE A 914 0.42 -7.03 -38.84
CA ILE A 914 1.60 -7.84 -39.19
C ILE A 914 1.49 -8.36 -40.63
N PHE A 915 0.30 -8.83 -41.03
CA PHE A 915 0.05 -9.24 -42.40
C PHE A 915 0.31 -8.12 -43.41
N LEU A 916 -0.21 -6.91 -43.17
CA LEU A 916 0.04 -5.75 -44.04
C LEU A 916 1.52 -5.35 -44.07
N MET A 917 2.21 -5.45 -42.93
CA MET A 917 3.66 -5.19 -42.85
C MET A 917 4.46 -6.19 -43.69
N LEU A 918 4.09 -7.47 -43.68
CA LEU A 918 4.70 -8.49 -44.54
C LEU A 918 4.47 -8.19 -46.03
N VAL A 919 3.25 -7.79 -46.41
CA VAL A 919 2.94 -7.38 -47.79
C VAL A 919 3.85 -6.22 -48.22
N GLY A 920 4.01 -5.20 -47.36
CA GLY A 920 4.90 -4.07 -47.62
C GLY A 920 6.38 -4.47 -47.71
N ALA A 921 6.84 -5.37 -46.84
CA ALA A 921 8.21 -5.89 -46.88
C ALA A 921 8.49 -6.66 -48.17
N PHE A 922 7.53 -7.45 -48.67
CA PHE A 922 7.65 -8.17 -49.94
C PHE A 922 7.72 -7.22 -51.14
N VAL A 923 6.90 -6.16 -51.14
CA VAL A 923 6.94 -5.12 -52.18
C VAL A 923 8.31 -4.43 -52.18
N ALA A 924 8.85 -4.10 -51.00
CA ALA A 924 10.16 -3.46 -50.88
C ALA A 924 11.32 -4.39 -51.30
N ALA A 925 11.28 -5.65 -50.90
CA ALA A 925 12.35 -6.61 -51.15
C ALA A 925 12.37 -7.13 -52.59
N PHE A 926 11.20 -7.46 -53.15
CA PHE A 926 11.07 -8.13 -54.45
C PHE A 926 10.58 -7.22 -55.58
N LYS A 927 10.24 -5.95 -55.28
CA LYS A 927 9.73 -4.96 -56.25
C LYS A 927 8.51 -5.45 -57.04
N ILE A 928 7.68 -6.27 -56.41
CA ILE A 928 6.40 -6.76 -56.94
C ILE A 928 5.27 -5.79 -56.60
N ASP A 929 4.15 -5.82 -57.32
CA ASP A 929 3.00 -4.98 -57.02
C ASP A 929 2.28 -5.43 -55.74
N ASN A 930 1.53 -4.50 -55.14
CA ASN A 930 0.84 -4.73 -53.87
C ASN A 930 -0.18 -5.86 -53.94
N TRP A 931 -0.90 -6.02 -55.06
CA TRP A 931 -1.94 -7.04 -55.19
C TRP A 931 -1.33 -8.44 -55.31
N THR A 932 -0.26 -8.60 -56.08
CA THR A 932 0.44 -9.90 -56.17
C THR A 932 1.15 -10.24 -54.86
N SER A 933 1.76 -9.27 -54.17
CA SER A 933 2.33 -9.46 -52.83
C SER A 933 1.29 -9.91 -51.80
N LEU A 934 0.08 -9.34 -51.86
CA LEU A 934 -1.04 -9.72 -51.01
C LEU A 934 -1.52 -11.15 -51.29
N GLN A 935 -1.62 -11.55 -52.56
CA GLN A 935 -1.96 -12.92 -52.94
C GLN A 935 -0.90 -13.93 -52.47
N TYR A 936 0.39 -13.62 -52.59
CA TYR A 936 1.44 -14.50 -52.10
C TYR A 936 1.43 -14.66 -50.58
N ASN A 937 1.14 -13.59 -49.84
CA ASN A 937 1.05 -13.67 -48.37
C ASN A 937 -0.23 -14.38 -47.88
N ILE A 938 -1.35 -14.31 -48.62
CA ILE A 938 -2.61 -14.93 -48.19
C ILE A 938 -2.58 -16.46 -48.31
N VAL A 939 -1.86 -17.00 -49.30
CA VAL A 939 -1.81 -18.44 -49.57
C VAL A 939 -1.28 -19.26 -48.38
N PRO A 940 -0.11 -18.94 -47.77
CA PRO A 940 0.36 -19.61 -46.57
C PRO A 940 -0.61 -19.52 -45.40
N ILE A 941 -1.32 -18.40 -45.24
CA ILE A 941 -2.29 -18.20 -44.16
C ILE A 941 -3.52 -19.10 -44.37
N LEU A 942 -4.04 -19.17 -45.60
CA LEU A 942 -5.16 -20.06 -45.91
C LEU A 942 -4.78 -21.53 -45.74
N ILE A 943 -3.56 -21.92 -46.12
CA ILE A 943 -3.03 -23.26 -45.87
C ILE A 943 -2.94 -23.51 -44.36
N TYR A 944 -2.39 -22.58 -43.59
CA TYR A 944 -2.28 -22.69 -42.14
C TYR A 944 -3.67 -22.82 -41.47
N LEU A 945 -4.64 -21.99 -41.88
CA LEU A 945 -6.03 -22.07 -41.40
C LEU A 945 -6.65 -23.44 -41.73
N PHE A 946 -6.46 -23.94 -42.96
CA PHE A 946 -6.95 -25.25 -43.38
C PHE A 946 -6.34 -26.38 -42.55
N VAL A 947 -5.04 -26.33 -42.27
CA VAL A 947 -4.36 -27.27 -41.36
C VAL A 947 -4.91 -27.17 -39.93
N CYS A 948 -5.13 -25.96 -39.42
CA CYS A 948 -5.72 -25.74 -38.09
C CYS A 948 -7.15 -26.29 -37.96
N PHE A 949 -7.93 -26.30 -39.05
CA PHE A 949 -9.30 -26.82 -39.03
C PHE A 949 -9.39 -28.34 -39.20
N LEU A 950 -8.48 -28.95 -39.97
CA LEU A 950 -8.61 -30.37 -40.35
C LEU A 950 -7.62 -31.31 -39.66
N CYS A 951 -6.42 -30.83 -39.32
CA CYS A 951 -5.38 -31.68 -38.75
C CYS A 951 -5.48 -31.76 -37.23
N LYS A 952 -4.93 -32.83 -36.64
CA LYS A 952 -4.80 -32.97 -35.17
C LYS A 952 -3.74 -32.00 -34.63
N SER A 953 -3.85 -31.63 -33.36
CA SER A 953 -2.98 -30.65 -32.68
C SER A 953 -1.48 -30.93 -32.72
N LYS A 954 -1.04 -32.16 -33.05
CA LYS A 954 0.37 -32.54 -33.18
C LYS A 954 0.94 -32.25 -34.59
N ILE A 955 0.04 -32.02 -35.56
CA ILE A 955 0.34 -31.76 -36.97
C ILE A 955 0.13 -30.27 -37.32
N GLN A 956 -0.80 -29.62 -36.62
CA GLN A 956 -0.93 -28.16 -36.57
C GLN A 956 0.30 -27.53 -35.96
#